data_AF-A0AAN5UI34-F1
#
_entry.id   AF-A0AAN5UI34-F1
#
_cell.length_a   1.000
_cell.length_b   1.000
_cell.length_c   1.000
_cell.angle_alpha   90.00
_cell.angle_beta   90.00
_cell.angle_gamma   90.00
#
_symmetry.space_group_name_H-M   'P 1'
#
loop_
_entity.id
_entity.type
_entity.pdbx_description
1 polymer ?
#
loop_
_entity_poly.entity_id
_entity_poly.type
_entity_poly.pdbx_seq_one_letter_code
_entity_poly.pdbx_strand_id
1 'polypeptide(L)'
;MNRIYKLKFDKRRNELVVVSEITAGMGKAKATGRVEGVKASRRGVHAMALSLLSGMIMMANPVTAANLPTGGQIVAGSGSIQTPSGNQMNIHQNSQNMVTNWNSFDIGKGNTVQFYQPNSSAVALNRVVGGGESKIMGNLKANGQVFLVNPNGVLFGKDASVSTSGFVASTRDIKNDDFMNRRYTFSGGQKAGAEIVNQGALTTNAGGYIVLAADKVSNSGTIRTPGGKTVLAAGERVTLQLDNGGLTSVQVSGDVVNALVENRGLISARDGQVYLTALGQDMLMNTVLNVSGVVEAGGMHRQDGNIVLDGGDSGVVHLSGTLQADNASGQGGKVVVQGQNILLDKGSSITATGSKGGGEVYIGGGWQGKDSSIRNADKVVMQDGARIDVSATQQGNGGTAVLWSESFTNFRGQISAKGGENGGNGGQVETSSHGNLQAFGSVSASAKKGKAGNWLLDPLDITIVENAGGNAANETEENGEKIFSPGSTTQSQVSNTSINNELNNGTSVTILTNSTTSGSDQKGNITVNADINKTSGTDATLTLKADGNINVNKNITSTAGKLNVNLAAANTSSTGTITLGNNVSITTNGGDITAGTANASNSVTINVTGTTLNTSSGSQAGNITLNGSRVNVTNANITAGNFTLNATANGADLNNVTLMAAHDINLTGNSQTGVGLQLKGTNTLTASNGSISLTGNSTNSTGLFLGGNKKLSASNGSINLTGSSTKGVGLYLGENNSTNTLNATNGSINLNGVSVAGVAVQIRGTNTLTADNINLTGNSTNGMGIDVQWASNTLTATNGSINLTGNSQKGVGLQLKGNTNTLNATNGSISLTGHSDDNIGVSLSGSNSWDATNITITGSSSWNGSTGSEDPYVGRGIQLDGNLTFTGNVAINGTGEGGSGVALRTLVNLTFNNGTAIINGTSTGHSVNDIYTAGIGLYSFVGETDITNIILNNSNLTMNGHSQNAAGIGGWSDSDTKTKWNISGNGNVTINGSSVEMDGFRTISINATGLNGSVALFGKSTNGSGVKITKTEMSNVTISGSATGNGSGVDISGDNTLTNTTVSGNGTDGAGVSISGNLSNSGNSTVTGNASGNGNGVNISGNITDGVISGSATGNGAGVDISGDSTLINTTVNGNGTDGAGVSISGNLSNSGNSTVTGNASGNGNGVNISGNITDGVISGSATGNGSGVGISGNSTLTNTTVNGNGTDGAGVSISGNLSNSGNSTVTGNASGNGNGV
;
A
#
# COMPACT_ATOMS: atom_id res chain seq x y z
N MET A 1 -48.51 -3.22 42.16
CA MET A 1 -48.32 -3.86 43.49
C MET A 1 -46.92 -4.45 43.53
N ASN A 2 -46.01 -3.84 44.29
CA ASN A 2 -44.60 -4.26 44.30
C ASN A 2 -44.44 -5.53 45.15
N ARG A 3 -43.76 -6.55 44.60
CA ARG A 3 -43.38 -7.78 45.31
C ARG A 3 -41.88 -7.79 45.58
N ILE A 4 -41.40 -6.89 46.44
CA ILE A 4 -40.00 -6.91 46.89
C ILE A 4 -39.97 -7.37 48.34
N TYR A 5 -39.36 -8.53 48.57
CA TYR A 5 -39.15 -9.12 49.88
C TYR A 5 -37.80 -9.84 49.90
N LYS A 6 -37.27 -10.09 51.10
CA LYS A 6 -36.09 -10.93 51.31
C LYS A 6 -36.40 -12.03 52.32
N LEU A 7 -35.80 -13.20 52.13
CA LEU A 7 -35.88 -14.29 53.11
C LEU A 7 -34.81 -14.07 54.19
N LYS A 8 -35.18 -14.23 55.47
CA LYS A 8 -34.25 -14.26 56.60
C LYS A 8 -34.52 -15.47 57.47
N PHE A 9 -33.46 -16.09 57.98
CA PHE A 9 -33.57 -17.29 58.82
C PHE A 9 -33.96 -16.92 60.26
N ASP A 10 -35.14 -17.38 60.70
CA ASP A 10 -35.60 -17.20 62.08
C ASP A 10 -35.10 -18.37 62.94
N LYS A 11 -34.06 -18.13 63.73
CA LYS A 11 -33.47 -19.12 64.66
C LYS A 11 -34.47 -19.69 65.68
N ARG A 12 -35.60 -19.03 65.94
CA ARG A 12 -36.64 -19.54 66.87
C ARG A 12 -37.63 -20.50 66.20
N ARG A 13 -37.76 -20.43 64.88
CA ARG A 13 -38.62 -21.31 64.07
C ARG A 13 -37.83 -22.33 63.23
N ASN A 14 -36.53 -22.13 63.07
CA ASN A 14 -35.61 -22.94 62.28
C ASN A 14 -35.97 -23.00 60.78
N GLU A 15 -36.52 -21.90 60.25
CA GLU A 15 -36.98 -21.77 58.86
C GLU A 15 -36.65 -20.38 58.26
N LEU A 16 -36.76 -20.27 56.93
CA LEU A 16 -36.61 -19.00 56.20
C LEU A 16 -37.95 -18.28 56.10
N VAL A 17 -38.09 -17.13 56.76
CA VAL A 17 -39.29 -16.30 56.73
C VAL A 17 -39.14 -15.07 55.82
N VAL A 18 -40.24 -14.72 55.15
CA VAL A 18 -40.37 -13.54 54.29
C VAL A 18 -40.41 -12.27 55.14
N VAL A 19 -39.50 -11.33 54.88
CA VAL A 19 -39.47 -10.01 55.54
C VAL A 19 -39.32 -8.87 54.53
N SER A 20 -39.72 -7.66 54.96
CA SER A 20 -39.57 -6.43 54.17
C SER A 20 -38.09 -6.13 53.86
N GLU A 21 -37.83 -5.60 52.67
CA GLU A 21 -36.49 -5.26 52.16
C GLU A 21 -35.70 -4.34 53.10
N ILE A 22 -36.36 -3.39 53.77
CA ILE A 22 -35.76 -2.44 54.72
C ILE A 22 -35.48 -3.02 56.12
N THR A 23 -35.76 -4.31 56.36
CA THR A 23 -35.53 -4.93 57.67
C THR A 23 -34.03 -5.04 57.99
N ALA A 24 -33.53 -4.14 58.83
CA ALA A 24 -32.15 -4.15 59.35
C ALA A 24 -31.84 -5.43 60.16
N GLY A 25 -30.56 -5.80 60.26
CA GLY A 25 -30.11 -6.90 61.12
C GLY A 25 -29.52 -6.38 62.42
N MET A 26 -29.73 -7.09 63.54
CA MET A 26 -28.99 -6.79 64.78
C MET A 26 -27.50 -7.09 64.58
N GLY A 27 -26.67 -6.05 64.69
CA GLY A 27 -25.22 -6.18 64.74
C GLY A 27 -24.73 -6.73 66.08
N LYS A 28 -23.50 -7.29 66.09
CA LYS A 28 -22.84 -7.78 67.30
C LYS A 28 -22.63 -6.62 68.28
N ALA A 29 -23.19 -6.73 69.49
CA ALA A 29 -22.96 -5.75 70.55
C ALA A 29 -21.50 -5.80 71.03
N LYS A 30 -20.81 -4.66 70.97
CA LYS A 30 -19.57 -4.43 71.75
C LYS A 30 -19.96 -4.05 73.18
N ALA A 31 -19.38 -4.72 74.17
CA ALA A 31 -19.38 -4.24 75.55
C ALA A 31 -18.01 -3.62 75.87
N THR A 32 -18.00 -2.37 76.32
CA THR A 32 -16.83 -1.64 76.80
C THR A 32 -17.05 -1.27 78.26
N GLY A 33 -16.18 -1.73 79.17
CA GLY A 33 -16.31 -1.52 80.62
C GLY A 33 -14.95 -1.47 81.32
N ARG A 34 -14.61 -0.31 81.87
CA ARG A 34 -13.28 0.17 82.27
C ARG A 34 -12.81 -0.33 83.67
N VAL A 35 -11.62 -0.95 83.70
CA VAL A 35 -10.38 -0.65 84.50
C VAL A 35 -10.50 -0.19 85.98
N GLU A 36 -9.87 -0.93 86.91
CA GLU A 36 -8.68 -0.55 87.74
C GLU A 36 -8.25 -1.75 88.63
N GLY A 37 -6.96 -1.93 89.01
CA GLY A 37 -6.61 -3.13 89.81
C GLY A 37 -5.15 -3.60 90.10
N VAL A 38 -4.08 -2.83 89.89
CA VAL A 38 -2.84 -2.89 90.73
C VAL A 38 -1.88 -4.14 90.70
N LYS A 39 -0.57 -3.86 90.47
CA LYS A 39 0.69 -4.58 90.87
C LYS A 39 1.18 -5.90 90.18
N ALA A 40 2.27 -5.71 89.41
CA ALA A 40 3.63 -6.26 89.62
C ALA A 40 3.95 -7.78 89.54
N SER A 41 4.53 -8.15 88.39
CA SER A 41 5.74 -8.98 88.14
C SER A 41 6.21 -10.15 89.04
N ARG A 42 6.64 -11.22 88.34
CA ARG A 42 7.77 -12.18 88.53
C ARG A 42 7.47 -13.62 89.01
N ARG A 43 7.97 -14.55 88.17
CA ARG A 43 8.60 -15.87 88.46
C ARG A 43 7.75 -17.03 89.01
N GLY A 44 7.32 -17.90 88.08
CA GLY A 44 7.84 -19.28 87.97
C GLY A 44 7.26 -20.43 88.83
N VAL A 45 7.63 -21.65 88.42
CA VAL A 45 7.51 -22.97 89.09
C VAL A 45 6.20 -23.77 88.86
N HIS A 46 6.40 -24.88 88.13
CA HIS A 46 5.87 -26.26 88.22
C HIS A 46 4.75 -26.69 89.20
N ALA A 47 4.13 -27.81 88.76
CA ALA A 47 3.47 -28.88 89.54
C ALA A 47 2.03 -28.61 89.99
N MET A 48 1.04 -29.36 89.46
CA MET A 48 0.51 -30.65 89.97
C MET A 48 -0.36 -30.45 91.23
N ALA A 49 -1.45 -31.18 91.48
CA ALA A 49 -1.66 -32.62 91.28
C ALA A 49 -3.12 -33.01 91.56
N LEU A 50 -3.54 -34.20 91.07
CA LEU A 50 -4.46 -35.16 91.73
C LEU A 50 -5.88 -34.66 92.12
N SER A 51 -6.90 -35.49 92.39
CA SER A 51 -6.98 -36.85 92.95
C SER A 51 -8.43 -37.36 92.73
N LEU A 52 -8.88 -38.63 92.81
CA LEU A 52 -8.40 -40.02 92.96
C LEU A 52 -9.68 -40.90 92.71
N LEU A 53 -9.73 -42.24 92.61
CA LEU A 53 -9.00 -43.29 93.35
C LEU A 53 -8.82 -44.60 92.51
N SER A 54 -9.21 -45.78 93.00
CA SER A 54 -8.50 -47.06 92.77
C SER A 54 -9.45 -48.28 92.74
N GLY A 55 -9.04 -49.47 92.25
CA GLY A 55 -7.78 -49.84 91.59
C GLY A 55 -7.43 -51.35 91.72
N MET A 56 -6.21 -51.69 91.27
CA MET A 56 -5.41 -52.93 91.52
C MET A 56 -5.97 -54.33 91.19
N ILE A 57 -5.23 -55.08 90.37
CA ILE A 57 -4.27 -56.14 90.82
C ILE A 57 -3.36 -56.54 89.64
N MET A 58 -2.08 -56.83 89.89
CA MET A 58 -1.18 -57.42 88.89
C MET A 58 -1.33 -58.95 88.87
N MET A 59 -1.50 -59.53 87.68
CA MET A 59 -1.01 -60.88 87.38
C MET A 59 -0.39 -60.90 85.98
N ALA A 60 0.81 -61.45 85.87
CA ALA A 60 1.48 -61.64 84.59
C ALA A 60 0.97 -62.92 83.92
N ASN A 61 0.57 -62.81 82.65
CA ASN A 61 0.50 -63.90 81.66
C ASN A 61 0.32 -63.26 80.26
N PRO A 62 0.62 -63.96 79.16
CA PRO A 62 1.73 -63.57 78.30
C PRO A 62 1.38 -62.51 77.25
N VAL A 63 2.43 -61.95 76.66
CA VAL A 63 2.36 -61.25 75.37
C VAL A 63 1.90 -62.24 74.29
N THR A 64 0.60 -62.27 74.00
CA THR A 64 0.06 -63.13 72.94
C THR A 64 0.24 -62.49 71.57
N ALA A 65 1.27 -62.96 70.88
CA ALA A 65 1.37 -63.11 69.42
C ALA A 65 1.03 -61.91 68.51
N ALA A 66 2.08 -61.28 67.98
CA ALA A 66 2.29 -61.04 66.55
C ALA A 66 1.06 -61.20 65.60
N ASN A 67 0.46 -60.09 65.16
CA ASN A 67 -0.61 -60.12 64.16
C ASN A 67 -0.09 -60.61 62.78
N LEU A 68 -0.56 -61.77 62.36
CA LEU A 68 -0.62 -62.22 60.95
C LEU A 68 -2.10 -62.18 60.50
N PRO A 69 -2.41 -62.29 59.19
CA PRO A 69 -3.80 -62.33 58.72
C PRO A 69 -4.63 -63.45 59.38
N THR A 70 -5.91 -63.20 59.63
CA THR A 70 -6.79 -64.11 60.40
C THR A 70 -8.06 -64.50 59.65
N GLY A 71 -8.53 -65.73 59.87
CA GLY A 71 -9.79 -66.22 59.28
C GLY A 71 -9.77 -66.42 57.76
N GLY A 72 -8.60 -66.76 57.19
CA GLY A 72 -8.44 -66.97 55.75
C GLY A 72 -9.27 -68.13 55.21
N GLN A 73 -10.09 -67.86 54.19
CA GLN A 73 -10.95 -68.80 53.48
C GLN A 73 -10.75 -68.61 51.98
N ILE A 74 -10.21 -69.61 51.27
CA ILE A 74 -10.10 -69.57 49.80
C ILE A 74 -11.49 -69.86 49.23
N VAL A 75 -12.07 -68.88 48.54
CA VAL A 75 -13.46 -68.92 48.02
C VAL A 75 -13.54 -69.03 46.50
N ALA A 76 -12.42 -68.83 45.79
CA ALA A 76 -12.29 -69.16 44.36
C ALA A 76 -10.82 -69.43 43.99
N GLY A 77 -10.59 -70.26 42.97
CA GLY A 77 -9.25 -70.74 42.63
C GLY A 77 -8.77 -71.87 43.56
N SER A 78 -7.46 -72.13 43.60
CA SER A 78 -6.87 -73.19 44.44
C SER A 78 -5.52 -72.78 45.01
N GLY A 79 -5.26 -73.22 46.25
CA GLY A 79 -4.04 -72.92 46.99
C GLY A 79 -4.08 -73.45 48.43
N SER A 80 -3.12 -73.06 49.25
CA SER A 80 -3.07 -73.33 50.69
C SER A 80 -2.46 -72.16 51.47
N ILE A 81 -2.90 -71.99 52.72
CA ILE A 81 -2.39 -70.98 53.67
C ILE A 81 -1.65 -71.74 54.76
N GLN A 82 -0.40 -71.36 55.04
CA GLN A 82 0.48 -72.02 56.00
C GLN A 82 1.14 -70.98 56.89
N THR A 83 1.27 -71.24 58.18
CA THR A 83 2.03 -70.39 59.12
C THR A 83 3.22 -71.18 59.67
N PRO A 84 4.35 -71.26 58.92
CA PRO A 84 5.52 -72.06 59.33
C PRO A 84 6.21 -71.55 60.60
N SER A 85 5.98 -70.30 61.00
CA SER A 85 6.43 -69.75 62.28
C SER A 85 5.45 -68.68 62.78
N GLY A 86 5.54 -68.30 64.06
CA GLY A 86 4.68 -67.26 64.65
C GLY A 86 4.84 -65.85 64.07
N ASN A 87 5.84 -65.64 63.19
CA ASN A 87 6.10 -64.39 62.48
C ASN A 87 6.07 -64.52 60.95
N GLN A 88 5.74 -65.70 60.40
CA GLN A 88 5.70 -65.91 58.95
C GLN A 88 4.43 -66.66 58.52
N MET A 89 3.78 -66.15 57.48
CA MET A 89 2.70 -66.81 56.74
C MET A 89 3.11 -67.00 55.28
N ASN A 90 2.99 -68.21 54.77
CA ASN A 90 3.18 -68.58 53.37
C ASN A 90 1.83 -68.89 52.73
N ILE A 91 1.53 -68.28 51.59
CA ILE A 91 0.31 -68.52 50.83
C ILE A 91 0.72 -69.11 49.48
N HIS A 92 0.53 -70.42 49.32
CA HIS A 92 0.84 -71.14 48.09
C HIS A 92 -0.39 -71.13 47.18
N GLN A 93 -0.35 -70.36 46.10
CA GLN A 93 -1.40 -70.31 45.08
C GLN A 93 -1.07 -71.26 43.93
N ASN A 94 -2.02 -72.09 43.55
CA ASN A 94 -1.87 -73.11 42.50
C ASN A 94 -2.60 -72.70 41.20
N SER A 95 -3.67 -71.89 41.28
CA SER A 95 -4.42 -71.39 40.12
C SER A 95 -3.92 -70.02 39.63
N GLN A 96 -4.19 -69.64 38.37
CA GLN A 96 -3.78 -68.34 37.82
C GLN A 96 -4.43 -67.15 38.57
N ASN A 97 -5.70 -67.30 38.94
CA ASN A 97 -6.45 -66.35 39.75
C ASN A 97 -6.93 -67.08 41.03
N MET A 98 -6.84 -66.45 42.20
CA MET A 98 -7.32 -66.99 43.46
C MET A 98 -7.94 -65.89 44.32
N VAL A 99 -9.07 -66.17 44.97
CA VAL A 99 -9.75 -65.25 45.89
C VAL A 99 -9.76 -65.85 47.29
N THR A 100 -9.28 -65.09 48.26
CA THR A 100 -9.27 -65.44 49.68
C THR A 100 -10.00 -64.36 50.47
N ASN A 101 -11.04 -64.74 51.20
CA ASN A 101 -11.71 -63.88 52.18
C ASN A 101 -10.98 -64.00 53.53
N TRP A 102 -10.87 -62.89 54.25
CA TRP A 102 -10.17 -62.77 55.53
C TRP A 102 -11.03 -62.03 56.55
N ASN A 103 -10.98 -62.44 57.82
CA ASN A 103 -11.60 -61.68 58.91
C ASN A 103 -10.79 -60.42 59.23
N SER A 104 -9.46 -60.55 59.27
CA SER A 104 -8.54 -59.41 59.22
C SER A 104 -7.31 -59.74 58.36
N PHE A 105 -6.75 -58.73 57.69
CA PHE A 105 -5.50 -58.86 56.96
C PHE A 105 -4.52 -57.82 57.49
N ASP A 106 -3.80 -58.21 58.53
CA ASP A 106 -2.82 -57.40 59.26
C ASP A 106 -1.46 -58.08 59.20
N ILE A 107 -0.38 -57.29 59.13
CA ILE A 107 0.99 -57.80 59.16
C ILE A 107 1.76 -56.97 60.20
N GLY A 108 1.88 -57.49 61.42
CA GLY A 108 2.61 -56.84 62.51
C GLY A 108 4.08 -56.56 62.17
N LYS A 109 4.68 -55.59 62.89
CA LYS A 109 6.09 -55.24 62.69
C LYS A 109 6.99 -56.46 62.93
N GLY A 110 7.88 -56.74 61.99
CA GLY A 110 8.76 -57.92 62.01
C GLY A 110 8.14 -59.21 61.45
N ASN A 111 6.83 -59.22 61.15
CA ASN A 111 6.18 -60.35 60.50
C ASN A 111 6.34 -60.31 58.98
N THR A 112 6.12 -61.45 58.32
CA THR A 112 6.16 -61.59 56.85
C THR A 112 4.98 -62.41 56.34
N VAL A 113 4.29 -61.91 55.32
CA VAL A 113 3.38 -62.69 54.48
C VAL A 113 4.01 -62.87 53.10
N GLN A 114 4.21 -64.11 52.67
CA GLN A 114 4.84 -64.46 51.40
C GLN A 114 3.87 -65.26 50.53
N PHE A 115 3.53 -64.73 49.35
CA PHE A 115 2.81 -65.44 48.32
C PHE A 115 3.78 -66.20 47.41
N TYR A 116 3.47 -67.45 47.11
CA TYR A 116 4.12 -68.30 46.12
C TYR A 116 3.09 -68.65 45.06
N GLN A 117 3.19 -68.04 43.88
CA GLN A 117 2.19 -68.07 42.82
C GLN A 117 2.76 -68.72 41.55
N PRO A 118 1.93 -69.20 40.59
CA PRO A 118 2.42 -69.96 39.44
C PRO A 118 3.38 -69.19 38.51
N ASN A 119 3.21 -67.88 38.38
CA ASN A 119 4.04 -66.99 37.56
C ASN A 119 3.81 -65.52 37.94
N SER A 120 4.56 -64.59 37.34
CA SER A 120 4.46 -63.13 37.58
C SER A 120 3.11 -62.50 37.19
N SER A 121 2.34 -63.15 36.32
CA SER A 121 1.02 -62.69 35.84
C SER A 121 -0.17 -63.29 36.59
N ALA A 122 0.08 -64.14 37.59
CA ALA A 122 -0.93 -64.73 38.45
C ALA A 122 -1.35 -63.76 39.57
N VAL A 123 -2.63 -63.76 39.94
CA VAL A 123 -3.22 -62.75 40.83
C VAL A 123 -3.88 -63.40 42.05
N ALA A 124 -3.55 -62.90 43.25
CA ALA A 124 -4.17 -63.26 44.52
C ALA A 124 -5.04 -62.10 45.04
N LEU A 125 -6.36 -62.24 45.03
CA LEU A 125 -7.27 -61.30 45.66
C LEU A 125 -7.49 -61.66 47.14
N ASN A 126 -7.14 -60.74 48.02
CA ASN A 126 -7.33 -60.84 49.46
C ASN A 126 -8.40 -59.83 49.87
N ARG A 127 -9.57 -60.32 50.25
CA ARG A 127 -10.73 -59.50 50.62
C ARG A 127 -10.94 -59.55 52.12
N VAL A 128 -10.90 -58.41 52.80
CA VAL A 128 -11.28 -58.32 54.21
C VAL A 128 -12.78 -58.17 54.31
N VAL A 129 -13.42 -59.07 55.07
CA VAL A 129 -14.87 -59.08 55.33
C VAL A 129 -15.22 -58.75 56.78
N GLY A 130 -14.22 -58.57 57.65
CA GLY A 130 -14.40 -58.06 59.01
C GLY A 130 -14.48 -56.53 59.10
N GLY A 131 -14.70 -56.01 60.32
CA GLY A 131 -14.98 -54.58 60.56
C GLY A 131 -13.78 -53.66 60.80
N GLY A 132 -12.55 -54.10 60.50
CA GLY A 132 -11.31 -53.36 60.80
C GLY A 132 -10.53 -52.92 59.56
N GLU A 133 -9.79 -51.81 59.68
CA GLU A 133 -8.76 -51.40 58.71
C GLU A 133 -7.61 -52.42 58.65
N SER A 134 -6.94 -52.55 57.51
CA SER A 134 -5.78 -53.44 57.36
C SER A 134 -4.49 -52.74 57.80
N LYS A 135 -3.82 -53.24 58.84
CA LYS A 135 -2.56 -52.69 59.38
C LYS A 135 -1.35 -53.46 58.87
N ILE A 136 -0.74 -52.96 57.82
CA ILE A 136 0.48 -53.51 57.24
C ILE A 136 1.68 -52.76 57.86
N MET A 137 2.36 -53.39 58.81
CA MET A 137 3.47 -52.86 59.59
C MET A 137 4.78 -53.67 59.40
N GLY A 138 4.69 -54.82 58.73
CA GLY A 138 5.79 -55.72 58.39
C GLY A 138 5.94 -55.94 56.87
N ASN A 139 6.32 -57.14 56.47
CA ASN A 139 6.67 -57.46 55.09
C ASN A 139 5.54 -58.19 54.35
N LEU A 140 5.21 -57.76 53.14
CA LEU A 140 4.38 -58.47 52.17
C LEU A 140 5.21 -58.75 50.92
N LYS A 141 5.32 -60.02 50.52
CA LYS A 141 6.15 -60.44 49.39
C LYS A 141 5.36 -61.35 48.45
N ALA A 142 5.58 -61.23 47.14
CA ALA A 142 4.99 -62.09 46.13
C ALA A 142 5.87 -62.20 44.88
N ASN A 143 5.89 -63.35 44.22
CA ASN A 143 6.45 -63.48 42.88
C ASN A 143 5.44 -63.11 41.79
N GLY A 144 4.14 -63.22 42.05
CA GLY A 144 3.04 -62.73 41.20
C GLY A 144 2.44 -61.43 41.73
N GLN A 145 1.14 -61.26 41.52
CA GLN A 145 0.37 -60.05 41.84
C GLN A 145 -0.53 -60.27 43.06
N VAL A 146 -0.68 -59.24 43.87
CA VAL A 146 -1.49 -59.27 45.10
C VAL A 146 -2.46 -58.09 45.12
N PHE A 147 -3.76 -58.39 45.19
CA PHE A 147 -4.81 -57.40 45.39
C PHE A 147 -5.27 -57.50 46.85
N LEU A 148 -5.39 -56.37 47.54
CA LEU A 148 -5.90 -56.24 48.89
C LEU A 148 -7.12 -55.30 48.87
N VAL A 149 -8.31 -55.87 49.11
CA VAL A 149 -9.57 -55.14 49.16
C VAL A 149 -10.04 -55.08 50.62
N ASN A 150 -10.15 -53.88 51.17
CA ASN A 150 -10.71 -53.65 52.50
C ASN A 150 -11.55 -52.35 52.53
N PRO A 151 -12.89 -52.45 52.53
CA PRO A 151 -13.81 -51.33 52.69
C PRO A 151 -13.55 -50.35 53.84
N ASN A 152 -12.86 -50.79 54.90
CA ASN A 152 -12.59 -49.97 56.08
C ASN A 152 -11.33 -49.09 55.95
N GLY A 153 -10.49 -49.32 54.95
CA GLY A 153 -9.20 -48.65 54.78
C GLY A 153 -7.98 -49.56 54.92
N VAL A 154 -6.82 -49.06 54.48
CA VAL A 154 -5.53 -49.78 54.52
C VAL A 154 -4.40 -48.83 54.95
N LEU A 155 -3.67 -49.18 56.00
CA LEU A 155 -2.53 -48.43 56.51
C LEU A 155 -1.24 -49.24 56.35
N PHE A 156 -0.32 -48.74 55.52
CA PHE A 156 1.07 -49.21 55.47
C PHE A 156 1.92 -48.32 56.38
N GLY A 157 2.35 -48.83 57.53
CA GLY A 157 3.15 -48.06 58.49
C GLY A 157 4.59 -47.85 58.02
N LYS A 158 5.30 -46.91 58.66
CA LYS A 158 6.66 -46.48 58.28
C LYS A 158 7.72 -47.58 58.13
N ASP A 159 7.55 -48.72 58.80
CA ASP A 159 8.49 -49.85 58.78
C ASP A 159 8.03 -50.98 57.82
N ALA A 160 6.92 -50.78 57.10
CA ALA A 160 6.33 -51.77 56.21
C ALA A 160 7.04 -51.84 54.85
N SER A 161 7.07 -53.04 54.27
CA SER A 161 7.67 -53.30 52.96
C SER A 161 6.78 -54.21 52.12
N VAL A 162 6.36 -53.76 50.94
CA VAL A 162 5.59 -54.54 49.97
C VAL A 162 6.44 -54.74 48.71
N SER A 163 6.64 -55.99 48.29
CA SER A 163 7.43 -56.35 47.10
C SER A 163 6.72 -57.41 46.27
N THR A 164 6.29 -57.07 45.05
CA THR A 164 5.42 -57.93 44.20
C THR A 164 5.73 -57.76 42.70
N SER A 165 5.14 -58.57 41.82
CA SER A 165 5.10 -58.25 40.38
C SER A 165 4.02 -57.21 40.03
N GLY A 166 3.00 -57.04 40.89
CA GLY A 166 2.00 -55.98 40.79
C GLY A 166 1.10 -55.97 42.01
N PHE A 167 0.67 -54.79 42.44
CA PHE A 167 -0.07 -54.59 43.68
C PHE A 167 -1.28 -53.68 43.48
N VAL A 168 -2.43 -54.08 44.05
CA VAL A 168 -3.61 -53.22 44.15
C VAL A 168 -4.03 -53.18 45.62
N ALA A 169 -4.20 -51.99 46.19
CA ALA A 169 -4.94 -51.80 47.42
C ALA A 169 -6.20 -50.99 47.10
N SER A 170 -7.35 -51.44 47.59
CA SER A 170 -8.64 -50.80 47.27
C SER A 170 -9.60 -50.81 48.46
N THR A 171 -10.28 -49.68 48.71
CA THR A 171 -11.48 -49.66 49.58
C THR A 171 -12.77 -49.88 48.80
N ARG A 172 -12.70 -49.78 47.46
CA ARG A 172 -13.74 -50.24 46.53
C ARG A 172 -13.69 -51.76 46.37
N ASP A 173 -14.85 -52.38 46.28
CA ASP A 173 -14.97 -53.82 46.12
C ASP A 173 -14.94 -54.26 44.64
N ILE A 174 -14.66 -55.54 44.38
CA ILE A 174 -14.73 -56.20 43.06
C ILE A 174 -15.52 -57.50 43.20
N LYS A 175 -16.38 -57.84 42.23
CA LYS A 175 -17.10 -59.13 42.27
C LYS A 175 -16.16 -60.29 41.96
N ASN A 176 -16.37 -61.43 42.62
CA ASN A 176 -15.57 -62.64 42.38
C ASN A 176 -15.59 -63.04 40.90
N ASP A 177 -16.75 -63.02 40.25
CA ASP A 177 -16.87 -63.35 38.82
C ASP A 177 -16.09 -62.40 37.93
N ASP A 178 -16.12 -61.09 38.22
CA ASP A 178 -15.37 -60.09 37.45
C ASP A 178 -13.86 -60.26 37.64
N PHE A 179 -13.40 -60.49 38.87
CA PHE A 179 -12.00 -60.83 39.15
C PHE A 179 -11.55 -62.12 38.44
N MET A 180 -12.32 -63.20 38.54
CA MET A 180 -11.96 -64.49 37.94
C MET A 180 -11.96 -64.42 36.40
N ASN A 181 -12.85 -63.63 35.80
CA ASN A 181 -12.88 -63.33 34.37
C ASN A 181 -11.89 -62.21 33.94
N ARG A 182 -10.97 -61.78 34.82
CA ARG A 182 -9.96 -60.74 34.57
C ARG A 182 -10.52 -59.36 34.20
N ARG A 183 -11.79 -59.08 34.55
CA ARG A 183 -12.45 -57.78 34.42
C ARG A 183 -12.24 -56.98 35.70
N TYR A 184 -11.09 -56.33 35.84
CA TYR A 184 -10.71 -55.66 37.08
C TYR A 184 -11.39 -54.29 37.25
N THR A 185 -12.70 -54.30 37.52
CA THR A 185 -13.48 -53.12 37.89
C THR A 185 -13.76 -53.13 39.39
N PHE A 186 -13.23 -52.13 40.08
CA PHE A 186 -13.46 -51.88 41.50
C PHE A 186 -14.51 -50.78 41.65
N SER A 187 -15.60 -51.07 42.35
CA SER A 187 -16.75 -50.17 42.55
C SER A 187 -17.62 -50.65 43.70
N GLY A 188 -18.26 -49.74 44.43
CA GLY A 188 -19.16 -50.09 45.53
C GLY A 188 -18.43 -50.70 46.74
N GLY A 189 -19.22 -51.17 47.71
CA GLY A 189 -18.73 -51.82 48.92
C GLY A 189 -18.03 -50.90 49.93
N GLN A 190 -17.85 -49.61 49.63
CA GLN A 190 -17.11 -48.67 50.48
C GLN A 190 -17.77 -48.36 51.83
N LYS A 191 -16.95 -47.95 52.78
CA LYS A 191 -17.34 -47.10 53.90
C LYS A 191 -16.97 -45.65 53.57
N ALA A 192 -17.90 -44.71 53.74
CA ALA A 192 -17.66 -43.31 53.40
C ALA A 192 -16.47 -42.72 54.18
N GLY A 193 -15.53 -42.10 53.47
CA GLY A 193 -14.30 -41.55 54.01
C GLY A 193 -13.19 -42.58 54.27
N ALA A 194 -13.31 -43.82 53.78
CA ALA A 194 -12.27 -44.83 53.92
C ALA A 194 -11.00 -44.44 53.14
N GLU A 195 -9.86 -44.54 53.81
CA GLU A 195 -8.56 -44.04 53.33
C GLU A 195 -7.55 -45.17 53.11
N ILE A 196 -6.66 -44.98 52.13
CA ILE A 196 -5.42 -45.75 51.99
C ILE A 196 -4.23 -44.83 52.31
N VAL A 197 -3.51 -45.14 53.38
CA VAL A 197 -2.34 -44.37 53.83
C VAL A 197 -1.07 -45.20 53.64
N ASN A 198 -0.14 -44.75 52.80
CA ASN A 198 1.20 -45.32 52.69
C ASN A 198 2.26 -44.45 53.39
N GLN A 199 2.86 -44.99 54.44
CA GLN A 199 4.04 -44.45 55.11
C GLN A 199 5.29 -45.32 54.88
N GLY A 200 5.11 -46.56 54.38
CA GLY A 200 6.17 -47.55 54.19
C GLY A 200 6.77 -47.54 52.77
N ALA A 201 7.35 -48.68 52.37
CA ALA A 201 7.94 -48.87 51.05
C ALA A 201 7.13 -49.87 50.20
N LEU A 202 6.52 -49.40 49.12
CA LEU A 202 5.84 -50.24 48.13
C LEU A 202 6.71 -50.32 46.87
N THR A 203 7.06 -51.52 46.41
CA THR A 203 7.94 -51.72 45.24
C THR A 203 7.45 -52.86 44.37
N THR A 204 7.62 -52.74 43.05
CA THR A 204 7.42 -53.85 42.11
C THR A 204 8.68 -54.26 41.39
N ASN A 205 8.63 -55.45 40.79
CA ASN A 205 9.50 -55.83 39.69
C ASN A 205 9.38 -54.86 38.50
N ALA A 206 10.37 -54.88 37.61
CA ALA A 206 10.36 -54.08 36.39
C ALA A 206 9.16 -54.46 35.49
N GLY A 207 8.46 -53.47 34.93
CA GLY A 207 7.21 -53.68 34.17
C GLY A 207 5.96 -53.88 35.03
N GLY A 208 6.11 -53.92 36.36
CA GLY A 208 5.01 -54.08 37.32
C GLY A 208 4.18 -52.81 37.53
N TYR A 209 3.21 -52.87 38.45
CA TYR A 209 2.34 -51.73 38.74
C TYR A 209 1.86 -51.67 40.20
N ILE A 210 1.53 -50.47 40.67
CA ILE A 210 0.92 -50.21 41.99
C ILE A 210 -0.31 -49.34 41.79
N VAL A 211 -1.49 -49.81 42.23
CA VAL A 211 -2.73 -49.03 42.25
C VAL A 211 -3.23 -48.91 43.69
N LEU A 212 -3.44 -47.69 44.18
CA LEU A 212 -4.14 -47.42 45.44
C LEU A 212 -5.46 -46.67 45.10
N ALA A 213 -6.61 -47.27 45.42
CA ALA A 213 -7.93 -46.78 45.04
C ALA A 213 -8.90 -46.64 46.25
N ALA A 214 -9.40 -45.44 46.53
CA ALA A 214 -10.23 -45.20 47.72
C ALA A 214 -11.18 -43.99 47.58
N ASP A 215 -11.78 -43.52 48.69
CA ASP A 215 -12.30 -42.15 48.78
C ASP A 215 -11.13 -41.16 49.01
N LYS A 216 -10.11 -41.59 49.77
CA LYS A 216 -8.90 -40.80 50.08
C LYS A 216 -7.63 -41.65 49.98
N VAL A 217 -6.58 -41.12 49.38
CA VAL A 217 -5.28 -41.80 49.24
C VAL A 217 -4.15 -40.84 49.65
N SER A 218 -3.37 -41.18 50.67
CA SER A 218 -2.23 -40.38 51.15
C SER A 218 -0.92 -41.18 51.11
N ASN A 219 0.07 -40.70 50.36
CA ASN A 219 1.43 -41.23 50.34
C ASN A 219 2.41 -40.27 51.03
N SER A 220 2.95 -40.67 52.18
CA SER A 220 4.14 -40.06 52.79
C SER A 220 5.35 -41.00 52.82
N GLY A 221 5.20 -42.23 52.32
CA GLY A 221 6.25 -43.23 52.18
C GLY A 221 6.94 -43.20 50.82
N THR A 222 7.33 -44.37 50.32
CA THR A 222 7.93 -44.55 48.99
C THR A 222 7.12 -45.55 48.16
N ILE A 223 6.92 -45.23 46.88
CA ILE A 223 6.30 -46.10 45.87
C ILE A 223 7.26 -46.19 44.68
N ARG A 224 7.64 -47.41 44.26
CA ARG A 224 8.61 -47.64 43.18
C ARG A 224 8.14 -48.69 42.17
N THR A 225 7.91 -48.28 40.92
CA THR A 225 7.46 -49.16 39.82
C THR A 225 8.36 -48.98 38.58
N PRO A 226 9.60 -49.51 38.57
CA PRO A 226 10.51 -49.37 37.42
C PRO A 226 9.90 -50.00 36.15
N GLY A 227 10.05 -49.35 34.99
CA GLY A 227 9.44 -49.78 33.73
C GLY A 227 7.91 -49.86 33.76
N GLY A 228 7.27 -49.32 34.79
CA GLY A 228 5.95 -49.74 35.27
C GLY A 228 4.98 -48.58 35.51
N LYS A 229 3.82 -48.86 36.13
CA LYS A 229 2.78 -47.83 36.36
C LYS A 229 2.41 -47.68 37.83
N THR A 230 2.40 -46.44 38.32
CA THR A 230 1.78 -46.10 39.62
C THR A 230 0.47 -45.34 39.39
N VAL A 231 -0.58 -45.71 40.11
CA VAL A 231 -1.88 -45.02 40.09
C VAL A 231 -2.34 -44.76 41.53
N LEU A 232 -2.62 -43.49 41.87
CA LEU A 232 -3.38 -43.13 43.07
C LEU A 232 -4.72 -42.55 42.62
N ALA A 233 -5.84 -43.17 43.02
CA ALA A 233 -7.17 -42.82 42.54
C ALA A 233 -8.16 -42.60 43.70
N ALA A 234 -8.74 -41.40 43.77
CA ALA A 234 -9.95 -41.11 44.52
C ALA A 234 -11.13 -40.99 43.53
N GLY A 235 -12.07 -41.92 43.58
CA GLY A 235 -13.20 -41.99 42.64
C GLY A 235 -14.12 -43.19 42.90
N GLU A 236 -15.35 -43.15 42.37
CA GLU A 236 -16.40 -44.14 42.65
C GLU A 236 -16.08 -45.50 42.01
N ARG A 237 -15.57 -45.49 40.77
CA ARG A 237 -15.20 -46.66 40.00
C ARG A 237 -13.77 -46.53 39.46
N VAL A 238 -12.97 -47.58 39.64
CA VAL A 238 -11.64 -47.73 39.03
C VAL A 238 -11.61 -49.01 38.21
N THR A 239 -11.32 -48.91 36.92
CA THR A 239 -11.20 -50.05 36.00
C THR A 239 -9.77 -50.17 35.50
N LEU A 240 -9.17 -51.36 35.68
CA LEU A 240 -7.81 -51.68 35.25
C LEU A 240 -7.84 -52.65 34.06
N GLN A 241 -7.04 -52.37 33.05
CA GLN A 241 -6.77 -53.31 31.95
C GLN A 241 -5.34 -53.84 32.10
N LEU A 242 -5.19 -55.16 32.17
CA LEU A 242 -3.88 -55.81 32.27
C LEU A 242 -3.60 -56.62 31.01
N ASP A 243 -2.38 -56.55 30.49
CA ASP A 243 -1.86 -57.47 29.48
C ASP A 243 -0.58 -58.14 29.98
N ASN A 244 -0.49 -59.47 29.83
CA ASN A 244 0.61 -60.33 30.27
C ASN A 244 1.15 -60.09 31.71
N GLY A 245 0.36 -59.41 32.54
CA GLY A 245 0.69 -59.07 33.93
C GLY A 245 1.12 -57.61 34.17
N GLY A 246 1.30 -56.78 33.14
CA GLY A 246 1.49 -55.34 33.26
C GLY A 246 0.17 -54.56 33.13
N LEU A 247 0.11 -53.35 33.69
CA LEU A 247 -1.05 -52.44 33.57
C LEU A 247 -0.96 -51.66 32.25
N THR A 248 -1.90 -51.87 31.32
CA THR A 248 -1.92 -51.15 30.03
C THR A 248 -2.67 -49.83 30.15
N SER A 249 -3.89 -49.84 30.70
CA SER A 249 -4.69 -48.63 30.94
C SER A 249 -5.42 -48.67 32.29
N VAL A 250 -5.75 -47.48 32.79
CA VAL A 250 -6.65 -47.27 33.93
C VAL A 250 -7.72 -46.27 33.54
N GLN A 251 -8.96 -46.52 33.96
CA GLN A 251 -10.06 -45.56 33.89
C GLN A 251 -10.59 -45.34 35.31
N VAL A 252 -10.61 -44.07 35.74
CA VAL A 252 -11.30 -43.62 36.96
C VAL A 252 -12.55 -42.87 36.52
N SER A 253 -13.68 -43.06 37.20
CA SER A 253 -14.93 -42.35 36.90
C SER A 253 -15.88 -42.36 38.08
N GLY A 254 -16.79 -41.38 38.12
CA GLY A 254 -17.81 -41.29 39.16
C GLY A 254 -17.25 -40.67 40.42
N ASP A 255 -18.08 -39.85 41.05
CA ASP A 255 -17.60 -38.75 41.87
C ASP A 255 -17.85 -39.02 43.35
N VAL A 256 -16.84 -38.74 44.18
CA VAL A 256 -16.87 -39.05 45.63
C VAL A 256 -16.86 -37.78 46.47
N VAL A 257 -17.45 -37.85 47.67
CA VAL A 257 -17.52 -36.71 48.58
C VAL A 257 -16.21 -36.61 49.39
N ASN A 258 -15.57 -35.44 49.41
CA ASN A 258 -14.21 -35.23 49.94
C ASN A 258 -13.12 -36.07 49.26
N ALA A 259 -13.10 -36.12 47.93
CA ALA A 259 -12.06 -36.81 47.16
C ALA A 259 -10.67 -36.23 47.46
N LEU A 260 -9.73 -37.08 47.91
CA LEU A 260 -8.37 -36.65 48.20
C LEU A 260 -7.33 -37.59 47.61
N VAL A 261 -6.40 -37.06 46.82
CA VAL A 261 -5.12 -37.71 46.52
C VAL A 261 -3.98 -36.81 47.00
N GLU A 262 -3.19 -37.31 47.94
CA GLU A 262 -2.08 -36.59 48.54
C GLU A 262 -0.75 -37.34 48.35
N ASN A 263 0.27 -36.66 47.85
CA ASN A 263 1.65 -37.16 47.83
C ASN A 263 2.61 -36.18 48.53
N ARG A 264 3.02 -36.53 49.76
CA ARG A 264 4.09 -35.89 50.53
C ARG A 264 5.41 -36.66 50.45
N GLY A 265 5.37 -37.92 50.01
CA GLY A 265 6.50 -38.84 49.92
C GLY A 265 7.14 -38.90 48.52
N LEU A 266 7.69 -40.06 48.18
CA LEU A 266 8.25 -40.35 46.85
C LEU A 266 7.36 -41.31 46.07
N ILE A 267 7.10 -40.98 44.81
CA ILE A 267 6.60 -41.90 43.78
C ILE A 267 7.63 -41.93 42.66
N SER A 268 8.11 -43.11 42.25
CA SER A 268 9.16 -43.27 41.23
C SER A 268 8.82 -44.41 40.26
N ALA A 269 8.44 -44.05 39.04
CA ALA A 269 8.15 -44.93 37.92
C ALA A 269 9.09 -44.60 36.74
N ARG A 270 10.41 -44.73 36.96
CA ARG A 270 11.42 -44.59 35.89
C ARG A 270 11.14 -45.55 34.74
N ASP A 271 11.30 -45.09 33.51
CA ASP A 271 10.91 -45.78 32.27
C ASP A 271 9.41 -46.21 32.27
N GLY A 272 8.58 -45.45 32.99
CA GLY A 272 7.20 -45.83 33.32
C GLY A 272 6.25 -44.64 33.34
N GLN A 273 5.12 -44.76 34.06
CA GLN A 273 4.06 -43.74 34.10
C GLN A 273 3.45 -43.57 35.50
N VAL A 274 3.01 -42.36 35.83
CA VAL A 274 2.30 -42.05 37.08
C VAL A 274 0.99 -41.34 36.78
N TYR A 275 -0.10 -41.82 37.38
CA TYR A 275 -1.43 -41.22 37.32
C TYR A 275 -1.94 -40.90 38.73
N LEU A 276 -2.20 -39.64 39.02
CA LEU A 276 -2.82 -39.17 40.26
C LEU A 276 -4.18 -38.57 39.88
N THR A 277 -5.28 -39.11 40.38
CA THR A 277 -6.63 -38.72 39.96
C THR A 277 -7.57 -38.59 41.15
N ALA A 278 -8.22 -37.44 41.32
CA ALA A 278 -9.25 -37.20 42.31
C ALA A 278 -10.51 -36.66 41.63
N LEU A 279 -11.60 -37.44 41.64
CA LEU A 279 -12.90 -37.06 41.06
C LEU A 279 -13.94 -36.93 42.18
N GLY A 280 -14.48 -35.72 42.38
CA GLY A 280 -15.46 -35.43 43.41
C GLY A 280 -16.61 -34.54 42.94
N GLN A 281 -17.74 -34.64 43.64
CA GLN A 281 -19.06 -34.23 43.12
C GLN A 281 -19.27 -32.73 42.98
N ASP A 282 -18.58 -31.94 43.79
CA ASP A 282 -18.77 -30.49 43.87
C ASP A 282 -17.51 -29.87 44.52
N MET A 283 -17.15 -28.66 44.08
CA MET A 283 -16.12 -27.83 44.73
C MET A 283 -16.50 -27.52 46.19
N LEU A 284 -17.80 -27.41 46.48
CA LEU A 284 -18.31 -27.20 47.84
C LEU A 284 -18.04 -28.37 48.80
N MET A 285 -17.63 -29.54 48.30
CA MET A 285 -17.38 -30.77 49.09
C MET A 285 -15.94 -31.28 48.97
N ASN A 286 -15.02 -30.34 48.75
CA ASN A 286 -13.55 -30.44 48.77
C ASN A 286 -12.94 -31.58 47.95
N THR A 287 -12.68 -31.33 46.67
CA THR A 287 -11.96 -32.25 45.77
C THR A 287 -10.52 -31.75 45.60
N VAL A 288 -9.56 -32.41 46.27
CA VAL A 288 -8.17 -31.93 46.33
C VAL A 288 -7.20 -32.98 45.81
N LEU A 289 -6.32 -32.55 44.89
CA LEU A 289 -5.09 -33.26 44.56
C LEU A 289 -3.90 -32.42 45.07
N ASN A 290 -3.20 -32.91 46.10
CA ASN A 290 -2.09 -32.18 46.73
C ASN A 290 -0.76 -32.94 46.56
N VAL A 291 0.22 -32.30 45.93
CA VAL A 291 1.57 -32.87 45.74
C VAL A 291 2.62 -31.92 46.30
N SER A 292 3.08 -32.22 47.52
CA SER A 292 4.21 -31.53 48.17
C SER A 292 5.50 -32.35 48.14
N GLY A 293 5.42 -33.63 47.79
CA GLY A 293 6.53 -34.57 47.69
C GLY A 293 7.17 -34.61 46.30
N VAL A 294 7.73 -35.77 45.92
CA VAL A 294 8.36 -36.01 44.61
C VAL A 294 7.59 -37.06 43.83
N VAL A 295 7.33 -36.77 42.56
CA VAL A 295 6.82 -37.72 41.56
C VAL A 295 7.81 -37.77 40.40
N GLU A 296 8.43 -38.94 40.18
CA GLU A 296 9.43 -39.16 39.15
C GLU A 296 8.94 -40.21 38.15
N ALA A 297 8.94 -39.86 36.87
CA ALA A 297 8.81 -40.77 35.74
C ALA A 297 9.74 -40.29 34.61
N GLY A 298 11.06 -40.32 34.83
CA GLY A 298 12.03 -40.14 33.74
C GLY A 298 12.23 -41.44 32.97
N GLY A 299 12.24 -41.42 31.64
CA GLY A 299 12.31 -42.64 30.80
C GLY A 299 13.19 -42.49 29.56
N MET A 300 13.59 -43.61 28.96
CA MET A 300 14.50 -43.64 27.81
C MET A 300 13.85 -43.23 26.47
N HIS A 301 12.55 -43.51 26.27
CA HIS A 301 11.80 -43.18 25.06
C HIS A 301 10.70 -42.13 25.32
N ARG A 302 10.25 -41.42 24.28
CA ARG A 302 9.23 -40.34 24.38
C ARG A 302 7.84 -40.79 24.86
N GLN A 303 7.52 -42.09 24.74
CA GLN A 303 6.23 -42.65 25.22
C GLN A 303 6.31 -43.13 26.69
N ASP A 304 7.54 -43.27 27.19
CA ASP A 304 7.84 -43.57 28.58
C ASP A 304 8.09 -42.25 29.33
N GLY A 305 7.80 -42.23 30.62
CA GLY A 305 7.92 -41.03 31.41
C GLY A 305 6.76 -40.05 31.23
N ASN A 306 5.54 -40.53 31.51
CA ASN A 306 4.33 -39.70 31.54
C ASN A 306 3.83 -39.52 32.98
N ILE A 307 3.63 -38.28 33.41
CA ILE A 307 3.03 -37.93 34.70
C ILE A 307 1.71 -37.20 34.44
N VAL A 308 0.60 -37.71 34.98
CA VAL A 308 -0.72 -37.08 34.88
C VAL A 308 -1.27 -36.81 36.28
N LEU A 309 -1.60 -35.55 36.56
CA LEU A 309 -2.36 -35.10 37.73
C LEU A 309 -3.72 -34.62 37.24
N ASP A 310 -4.80 -35.17 37.77
CA ASP A 310 -6.17 -34.87 37.35
C ASP A 310 -7.10 -34.64 38.57
N GLY A 311 -7.53 -33.39 38.75
CA GLY A 311 -8.49 -32.99 39.79
C GLY A 311 -9.96 -33.03 39.35
N GLY A 312 -10.28 -33.60 38.18
CA GLY A 312 -11.64 -33.72 37.69
C GLY A 312 -12.32 -32.39 37.30
N ASP A 313 -13.64 -32.45 37.11
CA ASP A 313 -14.48 -31.33 36.66
C ASP A 313 -14.70 -30.23 37.71
N SER A 314 -14.38 -30.47 38.99
CA SER A 314 -14.69 -29.53 40.08
C SER A 314 -13.57 -29.35 41.12
N GLY A 315 -12.44 -30.05 40.97
CA GLY A 315 -11.38 -30.06 41.99
C GLY A 315 -10.25 -29.05 41.81
N VAL A 316 -9.50 -28.90 42.89
CA VAL A 316 -8.30 -28.07 43.02
C VAL A 316 -7.06 -28.95 42.97
N VAL A 317 -6.13 -28.64 42.07
CA VAL A 317 -4.78 -29.21 42.08
C VAL A 317 -3.81 -28.23 42.74
N HIS A 318 -3.22 -28.61 43.87
CA HIS A 318 -2.17 -27.86 44.56
C HIS A 318 -0.84 -28.59 44.43
N LEU A 319 0.07 -28.04 43.63
CA LEU A 319 1.46 -28.46 43.57
C LEU A 319 2.30 -27.52 44.45
N SER A 320 3.17 -28.10 45.28
CA SER A 320 4.25 -27.38 45.98
C SER A 320 5.57 -28.15 46.01
N GLY A 321 5.62 -29.32 45.36
CA GLY A 321 6.78 -30.22 45.29
C GLY A 321 7.27 -30.43 43.86
N THR A 322 7.86 -31.60 43.58
CA THR A 322 8.56 -31.88 42.32
C THR A 322 7.83 -32.90 41.45
N LEU A 323 7.64 -32.58 40.17
CA LEU A 323 7.25 -33.51 39.11
C LEU A 323 8.41 -33.64 38.12
N GLN A 324 8.95 -34.84 37.91
CA GLN A 324 10.18 -35.06 37.15
C GLN A 324 10.00 -36.12 36.05
N ALA A 325 10.00 -35.70 34.79
CA ALA A 325 9.95 -36.52 33.58
C ALA A 325 11.21 -36.34 32.71
N ASP A 326 12.37 -36.19 33.34
CA ASP A 326 13.65 -35.94 32.65
C ASP A 326 14.19 -37.20 31.93
N ASN A 327 14.88 -37.00 30.80
CA ASN A 327 15.56 -38.06 30.04
C ASN A 327 17.04 -37.73 29.76
N ALA A 328 17.94 -38.31 30.55
CA ALA A 328 19.38 -38.05 30.44
C ALA A 328 20.01 -38.51 29.10
N SER A 329 19.39 -39.41 28.32
CA SER A 329 19.96 -40.00 27.10
C SER A 329 19.13 -39.75 25.82
N GLY A 330 17.99 -39.07 25.93
CA GLY A 330 17.00 -38.87 24.87
C GLY A 330 16.21 -37.56 25.01
N GLN A 331 14.96 -37.57 24.55
CA GLN A 331 14.04 -36.45 24.69
C GLN A 331 13.29 -36.55 26.03
N GLY A 332 13.08 -35.43 26.72
CA GLY A 332 12.26 -35.38 27.94
C GLY A 332 10.84 -35.92 27.73
N GLY A 333 10.24 -36.40 28.81
CA GLY A 333 8.90 -37.01 28.84
C GLY A 333 7.76 -35.99 28.83
N LYS A 334 6.59 -36.39 29.34
CA LYS A 334 5.37 -35.57 29.35
C LYS A 334 4.82 -35.41 30.77
N VAL A 335 4.41 -34.19 31.12
CA VAL A 335 3.65 -33.88 32.33
C VAL A 335 2.35 -33.19 31.94
N VAL A 336 1.23 -33.67 32.46
CA VAL A 336 -0.10 -33.04 32.34
C VAL A 336 -0.64 -32.79 33.74
N VAL A 337 -1.05 -31.56 34.01
CA VAL A 337 -1.74 -31.15 35.24
C VAL A 337 -3.06 -30.51 34.84
N GLN A 338 -4.17 -31.16 35.18
CA GLN A 338 -5.52 -30.76 34.79
C GLN A 338 -6.51 -30.83 35.96
N GLY A 339 -7.56 -30.03 35.89
CA GLY A 339 -8.55 -29.85 36.96
C GLY A 339 -9.24 -28.49 36.81
N GLN A 340 -10.26 -28.20 37.62
CA GLN A 340 -11.00 -26.94 37.52
C GLN A 340 -10.17 -25.72 37.94
N ASN A 341 -9.40 -25.84 39.04
CA ASN A 341 -8.49 -24.81 39.52
C ASN A 341 -7.10 -25.41 39.78
N ILE A 342 -6.03 -24.69 39.42
CA ILE A 342 -4.64 -25.16 39.61
C ILE A 342 -3.80 -24.08 40.30
N LEU A 343 -3.17 -24.44 41.43
CA LEU A 343 -2.12 -23.67 42.09
C LEU A 343 -0.76 -24.38 41.92
N LEU A 344 0.19 -23.71 41.28
CA LEU A 344 1.61 -23.99 41.39
C LEU A 344 2.20 -23.02 42.44
N ASP A 345 2.37 -23.51 43.66
CA ASP A 345 2.96 -22.77 44.80
C ASP A 345 4.46 -22.52 44.56
N LYS A 346 5.07 -21.61 45.32
CA LYS A 346 6.47 -21.17 45.16
C LYS A 346 7.53 -22.28 45.23
N GLY A 347 7.18 -23.45 45.76
CA GLY A 347 8.05 -24.63 45.83
C GLY A 347 7.97 -25.55 44.61
N SER A 348 7.02 -25.31 43.70
CA SER A 348 6.75 -26.18 42.55
C SER A 348 7.91 -26.26 41.58
N SER A 349 8.36 -27.49 41.27
CA SER A 349 9.39 -27.75 40.27
C SER A 349 8.92 -28.83 39.30
N ILE A 350 8.58 -28.46 38.07
CA ILE A 350 8.17 -29.39 37.01
C ILE A 350 9.29 -29.47 35.97
N THR A 351 9.91 -30.64 35.79
CA THR A 351 10.98 -30.85 34.80
C THR A 351 10.61 -31.95 33.80
N ALA A 352 10.87 -31.68 32.52
CA ALA A 352 10.84 -32.65 31.44
C ALA A 352 11.98 -32.31 30.46
N THR A 353 13.20 -32.21 30.99
CA THR A 353 14.41 -31.89 30.24
C THR A 353 14.97 -33.14 29.55
N GLY A 354 15.77 -32.97 28.49
CA GLY A 354 16.42 -34.11 27.84
C GLY A 354 17.68 -33.77 27.06
N SER A 355 18.63 -34.70 26.99
CA SER A 355 19.91 -34.46 26.30
C SER A 355 19.77 -34.34 24.78
N LYS A 356 18.75 -34.99 24.19
CA LYS A 356 18.45 -34.93 22.75
C LYS A 356 17.26 -34.04 22.39
N GLY A 357 16.63 -33.41 23.38
CA GLY A 357 15.48 -32.52 23.19
C GLY A 357 14.67 -32.34 24.47
N GLY A 358 13.97 -31.21 24.59
CA GLY A 358 13.00 -30.98 25.65
C GLY A 358 11.72 -31.79 25.48
N GLY A 359 11.06 -32.09 26.59
CA GLY A 359 9.77 -32.76 26.67
C GLY A 359 8.58 -31.80 26.60
N GLU A 360 7.48 -32.19 27.24
CA GLU A 360 6.21 -31.48 27.17
C GLU A 360 5.59 -31.29 28.56
N VAL A 361 5.15 -30.08 28.88
CA VAL A 361 4.44 -29.76 30.12
C VAL A 361 3.18 -28.98 29.79
N TYR A 362 2.02 -29.50 30.19
CA TYR A 362 0.71 -28.89 29.99
C TYR A 362 0.03 -28.66 31.34
N ILE A 363 -0.23 -27.40 31.69
CA ILE A 363 -0.87 -27.00 32.94
C ILE A 363 -2.18 -26.27 32.60
N GLY A 364 -3.30 -26.89 32.94
CA GLY A 364 -4.64 -26.32 32.77
C GLY A 364 -5.16 -26.24 31.34
N GLY A 365 -4.48 -26.81 30.36
CA GLY A 365 -4.97 -26.90 28.99
C GLY A 365 -3.92 -27.33 27.98
N GLY A 366 -4.39 -27.66 26.78
CA GLY A 366 -3.54 -27.84 25.60
C GLY A 366 -3.11 -26.52 24.98
N TRP A 367 -2.30 -26.60 23.92
CA TRP A 367 -1.89 -25.42 23.14
C TRP A 367 -3.11 -24.64 22.63
N GLN A 368 -3.20 -23.36 22.97
CA GLN A 368 -4.35 -22.46 22.77
C GLN A 368 -5.71 -23.02 23.24
N GLY A 369 -5.72 -23.94 24.23
CA GLY A 369 -6.95 -24.59 24.72
C GLY A 369 -7.62 -25.51 23.69
N LYS A 370 -6.93 -25.90 22.61
CA LYS A 370 -7.51 -26.66 21.47
C LYS A 370 -7.31 -28.18 21.55
N ASP A 371 -6.48 -28.68 22.45
CA ASP A 371 -6.29 -30.13 22.63
C ASP A 371 -7.41 -30.70 23.51
N SER A 372 -8.46 -31.23 22.89
CA SER A 372 -9.60 -31.87 23.59
C SER A 372 -9.23 -33.11 24.42
N SER A 373 -7.99 -33.60 24.36
CA SER A 373 -7.51 -34.69 25.24
C SER A 373 -7.00 -34.20 26.60
N ILE A 374 -6.82 -32.89 26.76
CA ILE A 374 -6.42 -32.24 28.02
C ILE A 374 -7.59 -31.36 28.47
N ARG A 375 -8.01 -31.49 29.73
CA ARG A 375 -9.06 -30.66 30.29
C ARG A 375 -8.56 -29.22 30.48
N ASN A 376 -9.29 -28.28 29.90
CA ASN A 376 -9.13 -26.85 30.16
C ASN A 376 -9.57 -26.52 31.60
N ALA A 377 -8.70 -25.85 32.35
CA ALA A 377 -8.96 -25.34 33.69
C ALA A 377 -9.67 -23.98 33.62
N ASP A 378 -10.54 -23.66 34.58
CA ASP A 378 -11.11 -22.31 34.69
C ASP A 378 -10.05 -21.30 35.16
N LYS A 379 -9.16 -21.72 36.08
CA LYS A 379 -8.14 -20.84 36.68
C LYS A 379 -6.81 -21.54 36.92
N VAL A 380 -5.72 -20.84 36.59
CA VAL A 380 -4.36 -21.29 36.84
C VAL A 380 -3.53 -20.17 37.49
N VAL A 381 -2.93 -20.46 38.64
CA VAL A 381 -2.04 -19.55 39.35
C VAL A 381 -0.68 -20.18 39.54
N MET A 382 0.35 -19.57 38.97
CA MET A 382 1.75 -19.94 39.15
C MET A 382 2.46 -18.83 39.91
N GLN A 383 2.76 -19.08 41.19
CA GLN A 383 3.40 -18.11 42.08
C GLN A 383 4.88 -17.87 41.72
N ASP A 384 5.44 -16.76 42.22
CA ASP A 384 6.89 -16.52 42.15
C ASP A 384 7.66 -17.63 42.91
N GLY A 385 8.82 -18.02 42.39
CA GLY A 385 9.59 -19.18 42.82
C GLY A 385 9.23 -20.51 42.15
N ALA A 386 7.99 -20.68 41.65
CA ALA A 386 7.61 -21.87 40.89
C ALA A 386 8.37 -21.96 39.55
N ARG A 387 8.72 -23.17 39.11
CA ARG A 387 9.46 -23.40 37.85
C ARG A 387 8.90 -24.55 37.01
N ILE A 388 8.89 -24.33 35.70
CA ILE A 388 8.74 -25.34 34.65
C ILE A 388 10.03 -25.36 33.81
N ASP A 389 10.60 -26.54 33.53
CA ASP A 389 11.76 -26.69 32.65
C ASP A 389 11.59 -27.83 31.64
N VAL A 390 11.49 -27.45 30.37
CA VAL A 390 11.44 -28.33 29.19
C VAL A 390 12.64 -28.06 28.28
N SER A 391 13.80 -27.70 28.84
CA SER A 391 15.00 -27.40 28.05
C SER A 391 15.70 -28.66 27.52
N ALA A 392 16.36 -28.54 26.38
CA ALA A 392 17.35 -29.52 25.95
C ALA A 392 18.70 -29.28 26.67
N THR A 393 19.33 -30.33 27.17
CA THR A 393 20.56 -30.20 28.00
C THR A 393 21.86 -30.41 27.23
N GLN A 394 21.82 -30.99 26.02
CA GLN A 394 23.01 -31.15 25.17
C GLN A 394 22.75 -30.77 23.71
N GLN A 395 22.20 -31.65 22.88
CA GLN A 395 22.02 -31.47 21.44
C GLN A 395 20.56 -31.75 21.07
N GLY A 396 19.74 -30.71 21.01
CA GLY A 396 18.31 -30.87 20.76
C GLY A 396 17.55 -29.55 20.86
N ASN A 397 16.32 -29.55 20.35
CA ASN A 397 15.43 -28.39 20.48
C ASN A 397 14.84 -28.33 21.90
N GLY A 398 14.57 -27.12 22.40
CA GLY A 398 13.71 -26.93 23.57
C GLY A 398 12.32 -27.52 23.33
N GLY A 399 11.66 -27.91 24.42
CA GLY A 399 10.36 -28.56 24.43
C GLY A 399 9.18 -27.59 24.38
N THR A 400 8.00 -28.08 24.76
CA THR A 400 6.76 -27.28 24.81
C THR A 400 6.28 -27.14 26.25
N ALA A 401 5.99 -25.91 26.68
CA ALA A 401 5.38 -25.63 27.99
C ALA A 401 4.15 -24.75 27.83
N VAL A 402 3.02 -25.18 28.40
CA VAL A 402 1.72 -24.49 28.32
C VAL A 402 1.18 -24.23 29.73
N LEU A 403 0.78 -22.98 29.97
CA LEU A 403 0.07 -22.52 31.17
C LEU A 403 -1.21 -21.81 30.68
N TRP A 404 -2.36 -22.48 30.75
CA TRP A 404 -3.58 -22.05 30.06
C TRP A 404 -4.82 -22.13 30.97
N SER A 405 -5.81 -21.27 30.76
CA SER A 405 -7.12 -21.33 31.44
C SER A 405 -8.26 -20.67 30.66
N GLU A 406 -9.50 -21.00 30.98
CA GLU A 406 -10.69 -20.32 30.43
C GLU A 406 -10.86 -18.91 31.00
N SER A 407 -10.85 -18.72 32.32
CA SER A 407 -11.21 -17.44 32.95
C SER A 407 -10.04 -16.61 33.50
N PHE A 408 -9.04 -17.24 34.12
CA PHE A 408 -7.95 -16.50 34.78
C PHE A 408 -6.61 -17.23 34.87
N THR A 409 -5.58 -16.66 34.24
CA THR A 409 -4.17 -17.11 34.40
C THR A 409 -3.34 -16.03 35.08
N ASN A 410 -2.79 -16.33 36.26
CA ASN A 410 -1.81 -15.48 36.94
C ASN A 410 -0.42 -16.12 36.91
N PHE A 411 0.45 -15.60 36.05
CA PHE A 411 1.81 -16.07 35.85
C PHE A 411 2.81 -15.17 36.58
N ARG A 412 3.55 -15.73 37.54
CA ARG A 412 4.66 -15.07 38.28
C ARG A 412 5.95 -15.91 38.32
N GLY A 413 5.88 -17.22 38.11
CA GLY A 413 7.04 -18.12 38.14
C GLY A 413 7.93 -18.07 36.89
N GLN A 414 8.71 -19.13 36.69
CA GLN A 414 9.71 -19.25 35.62
C GLN A 414 9.41 -20.42 34.67
N ILE A 415 9.52 -20.22 33.36
CA ILE A 415 9.38 -21.29 32.35
C ILE A 415 10.59 -21.31 31.42
N SER A 416 11.35 -22.41 31.41
CA SER A 416 12.54 -22.58 30.55
C SER A 416 12.28 -23.62 29.46
N ALA A 417 12.56 -23.27 28.21
CA ALA A 417 12.40 -24.12 27.02
C ALA A 417 13.61 -23.92 26.08
N LYS A 418 14.83 -24.02 26.64
CA LYS A 418 16.06 -23.66 25.92
C LYS A 418 16.49 -24.73 24.92
N GLY A 419 17.08 -24.28 23.81
CA GLY A 419 17.83 -25.16 22.91
C GLY A 419 19.15 -25.61 23.52
N GLY A 420 19.63 -26.80 23.11
CA GLY A 420 20.79 -27.44 23.72
C GLY A 420 22.11 -26.68 23.55
N GLU A 421 22.98 -26.76 24.56
CA GLU A 421 24.32 -26.14 24.60
C GLU A 421 25.20 -26.49 23.38
N ASN A 422 25.07 -27.72 22.86
CA ASN A 422 25.83 -28.21 21.72
C ASN A 422 25.17 -27.89 20.38
N GLY A 423 23.86 -27.64 20.36
CA GLY A 423 23.06 -27.31 19.18
C GLY A 423 21.56 -27.59 19.36
N GLY A 424 20.76 -26.98 18.49
CA GLY A 424 19.29 -27.05 18.51
C GLY A 424 18.62 -25.70 18.75
N ASN A 425 17.34 -25.61 18.40
CA ASN A 425 16.53 -24.39 18.50
C ASN A 425 15.86 -24.25 19.87
N GLY A 426 15.38 -23.06 20.18
CA GLY A 426 14.51 -22.82 21.33
C GLY A 426 13.14 -23.48 21.16
N GLY A 427 12.51 -23.80 22.27
CA GLY A 427 11.20 -24.44 22.33
C GLY A 427 10.03 -23.48 22.13
N GLN A 428 8.85 -23.91 22.57
CA GLN A 428 7.62 -23.12 22.52
C GLN A 428 7.05 -22.97 23.93
N VAL A 429 6.69 -21.74 24.31
CA VAL A 429 6.08 -21.46 25.61
C VAL A 429 4.79 -20.70 25.38
N GLU A 430 3.70 -21.13 26.02
CA GLU A 430 2.43 -20.41 26.05
C GLU A 430 2.04 -20.08 27.49
N THR A 431 1.65 -18.83 27.74
CA THR A 431 1.02 -18.41 28.99
C THR A 431 -0.22 -17.58 28.67
N SER A 432 -1.39 -18.21 28.64
CA SER A 432 -2.63 -17.63 28.09
C SER A 432 -3.80 -17.79 29.05
N SER A 433 -4.86 -17.03 28.83
CA SER A 433 -6.18 -17.27 29.41
C SER A 433 -7.22 -16.75 28.44
N HIS A 434 -8.28 -17.50 28.12
CA HIS A 434 -9.32 -16.98 27.23
C HIS A 434 -9.99 -15.71 27.81
N GLY A 435 -10.05 -15.60 29.13
CA GLY A 435 -10.48 -14.41 29.87
C GLY A 435 -9.33 -13.46 30.23
N ASN A 436 -8.94 -13.46 31.51
CA ASN A 436 -8.01 -12.49 32.09
C ASN A 436 -6.61 -13.09 32.33
N LEU A 437 -5.59 -12.50 31.70
CA LEU A 437 -4.20 -12.92 31.80
C LEU A 437 -3.35 -11.88 32.55
N GLN A 438 -2.67 -12.30 33.61
CA GLN A 438 -1.71 -11.47 34.37
C GLN A 438 -0.30 -12.07 34.22
N ALA A 439 0.40 -11.67 33.16
CA ALA A 439 1.69 -12.24 32.73
C ALA A 439 2.89 -11.40 33.22
N PHE A 440 3.45 -11.80 34.37
CA PHE A 440 4.57 -11.09 35.01
C PHE A 440 5.74 -12.01 35.44
N GLY A 441 5.67 -13.30 35.12
CA GLY A 441 6.79 -14.24 35.28
C GLY A 441 7.87 -14.07 34.20
N SER A 442 8.86 -14.95 34.21
CA SER A 442 9.95 -14.98 33.22
C SER A 442 9.89 -16.23 32.35
N VAL A 443 10.13 -16.08 31.05
CA VAL A 443 10.26 -17.21 30.12
C VAL A 443 11.75 -17.39 29.79
N SER A 444 12.11 -18.42 29.04
CA SER A 444 13.37 -18.47 28.29
C SER A 444 13.32 -19.55 27.23
N ALA A 445 13.02 -19.17 25.99
CA ALA A 445 13.16 -20.06 24.83
C ALA A 445 14.44 -19.76 24.04
N SER A 446 15.52 -19.33 24.70
CA SER A 446 16.79 -19.01 24.04
C SER A 446 17.48 -20.23 23.43
N ALA A 447 18.31 -20.02 22.40
CA ALA A 447 19.19 -21.04 21.86
C ALA A 447 20.60 -20.48 21.64
N LYS A 448 21.61 -21.19 22.12
CA LYS A 448 23.02 -20.74 22.06
C LYS A 448 23.66 -20.85 20.67
N LYS A 449 23.18 -21.82 19.87
CA LYS A 449 23.70 -22.13 18.52
C LYS A 449 22.62 -22.34 17.46
N GLY A 450 21.34 -22.30 17.84
CA GLY A 450 20.20 -22.40 16.93
C GLY A 450 19.39 -21.11 16.92
N LYS A 451 18.21 -21.14 16.29
CA LYS A 451 17.24 -20.05 16.42
C LYS A 451 16.56 -20.16 17.78
N ALA A 452 16.42 -19.04 18.50
CA ALA A 452 15.57 -19.00 19.68
C ALA A 452 14.10 -19.23 19.31
N GLY A 453 13.31 -19.63 20.31
CA GLY A 453 11.91 -20.04 20.17
C GLY A 453 10.93 -18.88 20.30
N ASN A 454 9.69 -19.20 20.66
CA ASN A 454 8.60 -18.23 20.80
C ASN A 454 7.88 -18.34 22.14
N TRP A 455 7.54 -17.18 22.72
CA TRP A 455 6.57 -17.02 23.80
C TRP A 455 5.24 -16.52 23.24
N LEU A 456 4.17 -17.30 23.42
CA LEU A 456 2.80 -16.96 23.05
C LEU A 456 1.99 -16.48 24.26
N LEU A 457 1.24 -15.41 24.06
CA LEU A 457 0.24 -14.84 24.96
C LEU A 457 -1.06 -14.72 24.15
N ASP A 458 -2.17 -15.32 24.60
CA ASP A 458 -3.46 -15.33 23.86
C ASP A 458 -4.68 -15.01 24.76
N PRO A 459 -4.92 -13.73 25.14
CA PRO A 459 -6.10 -13.27 25.89
C PRO A 459 -7.18 -12.56 25.04
N LEU A 460 -8.21 -11.99 25.69
CA LEU A 460 -9.13 -11.01 25.10
C LEU A 460 -8.43 -9.64 24.87
N ASP A 461 -8.65 -8.63 25.73
CA ASP A 461 -7.94 -7.35 25.65
C ASP A 461 -6.68 -7.38 26.54
N ILE A 462 -5.54 -6.88 26.04
CA ILE A 462 -4.26 -6.86 26.78
C ILE A 462 -3.49 -5.55 26.66
N THR A 463 -2.95 -5.10 27.81
CA THR A 463 -2.05 -3.93 27.89
C THR A 463 -0.65 -4.35 28.35
N ILE A 464 0.37 -3.91 27.63
CA ILE A 464 1.77 -4.00 28.04
C ILE A 464 2.05 -2.83 28.99
N VAL A 465 2.43 -3.13 30.23
CA VAL A 465 2.56 -2.16 31.33
C VAL A 465 3.97 -2.10 31.90
N GLU A 466 4.26 -0.99 32.59
CA GLU A 466 5.53 -0.76 33.28
C GLU A 466 5.43 -1.24 34.73
N ASN A 467 6.47 -1.95 35.20
CA ASN A 467 6.55 -2.63 36.50
C ASN A 467 5.64 -3.86 36.68
N ALA A 468 6.04 -4.72 37.62
CA ALA A 468 5.26 -5.89 38.00
C ALA A 468 3.98 -5.47 38.73
N GLY A 469 2.82 -5.84 38.18
CA GLY A 469 1.56 -5.79 38.90
C GLY A 469 1.68 -6.66 40.15
N GLY A 470 1.69 -6.03 41.33
CA GLY A 470 1.63 -6.75 42.62
C GLY A 470 0.46 -7.72 42.63
N ASN A 471 0.61 -8.87 43.33
CA ASN A 471 -0.25 -10.06 43.20
C ASN A 471 -1.71 -9.75 42.83
N ALA A 472 -1.99 -9.82 41.52
CA ALA A 472 -3.30 -9.50 40.94
C ALA A 472 -4.26 -10.70 41.02
N ALA A 473 -3.99 -11.62 41.93
CA ALA A 473 -4.87 -12.71 42.32
C ALA A 473 -5.35 -12.43 43.74
N ASN A 474 -6.65 -12.20 43.91
CA ASN A 474 -7.29 -12.31 45.21
C ASN A 474 -7.30 -13.79 45.60
N GLU A 475 -6.66 -14.14 46.71
CA GLU A 475 -6.81 -15.46 47.33
C GLU A 475 -7.99 -15.41 48.31
N THR A 476 -9.05 -16.17 48.02
CA THR A 476 -10.17 -16.39 48.94
C THR A 476 -10.16 -17.85 49.40
N GLU A 477 -10.13 -18.07 50.71
CA GLU A 477 -10.32 -19.39 51.30
C GLU A 477 -11.81 -19.68 51.45
N GLU A 478 -12.32 -20.64 50.69
CA GLU A 478 -13.69 -21.16 50.81
C GLU A 478 -13.60 -22.66 51.16
N ASN A 479 -14.28 -23.08 52.24
CA ASN A 479 -14.23 -24.45 52.79
C ASN A 479 -12.82 -25.04 53.06
N GLY A 480 -11.78 -24.20 53.14
CA GLY A 480 -10.38 -24.60 53.33
C GLY A 480 -9.59 -24.77 52.03
N GLU A 481 -10.17 -24.45 50.88
CA GLU A 481 -9.52 -24.46 49.58
C GLU A 481 -9.21 -23.04 49.09
N LYS A 482 -8.10 -22.89 48.36
CA LYS A 482 -7.70 -21.60 47.77
C LYS A 482 -8.38 -21.41 46.43
N ILE A 483 -9.42 -20.58 46.40
CA ILE A 483 -10.00 -20.08 45.15
C ILE A 483 -9.32 -18.77 44.79
N PHE A 484 -8.84 -18.69 43.57
CA PHE A 484 -8.24 -17.47 43.02
C PHE A 484 -9.27 -16.69 42.23
N SER A 485 -9.16 -15.37 42.21
CA SER A 485 -9.90 -14.50 41.29
C SER A 485 -9.02 -13.33 40.87
N PRO A 486 -9.28 -12.69 39.72
CA PRO A 486 -8.64 -11.42 39.38
C PRO A 486 -8.74 -10.41 40.54
N GLY A 487 -7.70 -9.59 40.68
CA GLY A 487 -7.67 -8.41 41.54
C GLY A 487 -8.64 -7.33 41.04
N SER A 488 -8.44 -6.08 41.47
CA SER A 488 -9.17 -4.93 40.91
C SER A 488 -8.86 -4.64 39.43
N THR A 489 -7.92 -5.37 38.82
CA THR A 489 -7.53 -5.29 37.42
C THR A 489 -8.41 -6.20 36.55
N THR A 490 -9.44 -5.62 35.93
CA THR A 490 -10.40 -6.35 35.06
C THR A 490 -9.86 -6.67 33.66
N GLN A 491 -8.74 -6.08 33.25
CA GLN A 491 -8.11 -6.30 31.93
C GLN A 491 -6.80 -7.08 32.05
N SER A 492 -6.43 -7.79 30.98
CA SER A 492 -5.17 -8.55 30.93
C SER A 492 -3.97 -7.63 30.84
N GLN A 493 -2.87 -8.01 31.49
CA GLN A 493 -1.64 -7.24 31.53
C GLN A 493 -0.41 -8.13 31.32
N VAL A 494 0.60 -7.59 30.66
CA VAL A 494 1.93 -8.20 30.54
C VAL A 494 3.03 -7.19 30.89
N SER A 495 4.03 -7.66 31.61
CA SER A 495 5.23 -6.90 31.96
C SER A 495 6.07 -6.55 30.74
N ASN A 496 6.35 -5.26 30.51
CA ASN A 496 7.36 -4.87 29.52
C ASN A 496 8.76 -5.44 29.87
N THR A 497 9.10 -5.54 31.16
CA THR A 497 10.37 -6.13 31.62
C THR A 497 10.49 -7.60 31.21
N SER A 498 9.42 -8.39 31.31
CA SER A 498 9.44 -9.79 30.85
C SER A 498 9.63 -9.88 29.34
N ILE A 499 8.90 -9.07 28.55
CA ILE A 499 9.07 -9.00 27.09
C ILE A 499 10.50 -8.58 26.71
N ASN A 500 11.06 -7.57 27.39
CA ASN A 500 12.43 -7.09 27.16
C ASN A 500 13.46 -8.20 27.43
N ASN A 501 13.30 -8.93 28.53
CA ASN A 501 14.18 -10.05 28.87
C ASN A 501 14.11 -11.18 27.84
N GLU A 502 12.92 -11.52 27.32
CA GLU A 502 12.78 -12.52 26.26
C GLU A 502 13.46 -12.09 24.95
N LEU A 503 13.17 -10.88 24.49
CA LEU A 503 13.80 -10.32 23.28
C LEU A 503 15.33 -10.21 23.45
N ASN A 504 15.80 -9.85 24.65
CA ASN A 504 17.22 -9.80 25.02
C ASN A 504 17.92 -11.17 25.03
N ASN A 505 17.15 -12.24 25.21
CA ASN A 505 17.56 -13.64 25.10
C ASN A 505 17.42 -14.20 23.66
N GLY A 506 16.96 -13.38 22.71
CA GLY A 506 16.65 -13.75 21.32
C GLY A 506 15.28 -14.41 21.13
N THR A 507 14.56 -14.75 22.21
CA THR A 507 13.21 -15.34 22.16
C THR A 507 12.26 -14.38 21.44
N SER A 508 11.51 -14.87 20.46
CA SER A 508 10.43 -14.08 19.84
C SER A 508 9.19 -14.06 20.73
N VAL A 509 8.45 -12.96 20.69
CA VAL A 509 7.24 -12.76 21.50
C VAL A 509 6.06 -12.53 20.57
N THR A 510 5.01 -13.35 20.74
CA THR A 510 3.75 -13.24 20.00
C THR A 510 2.62 -12.98 20.98
N ILE A 511 2.00 -11.81 20.87
CA ILE A 511 0.73 -11.49 21.53
C ILE A 511 -0.36 -11.65 20.47
N LEU A 512 -1.15 -12.71 20.60
CA LEU A 512 -2.40 -12.92 19.89
C LEU A 512 -3.54 -12.43 20.79
N THR A 513 -4.69 -12.11 20.22
CA THR A 513 -5.93 -11.96 21.00
C THR A 513 -7.07 -12.67 20.29
N ASN A 514 -8.03 -13.21 21.04
CA ASN A 514 -9.13 -14.00 20.49
C ASN A 514 -10.48 -13.64 21.13
N SER A 515 -11.35 -13.01 20.34
CA SER A 515 -12.61 -12.37 20.75
C SER A 515 -13.86 -13.10 20.22
N THR A 516 -13.78 -14.42 20.00
CA THR A 516 -14.87 -15.23 19.42
C THR A 516 -16.15 -15.32 20.25
N THR A 517 -16.12 -14.96 21.53
CA THR A 517 -17.32 -14.91 22.39
C THR A 517 -18.14 -13.66 22.13
N SER A 518 -19.28 -13.82 21.45
CA SER A 518 -20.28 -12.76 21.28
C SER A 518 -20.89 -12.35 22.62
N GLY A 519 -20.41 -11.27 23.24
CA GLY A 519 -21.00 -10.71 24.46
C GLY A 519 -20.05 -10.08 25.49
N SER A 520 -18.73 -10.09 25.27
CA SER A 520 -17.80 -9.32 26.10
C SER A 520 -17.64 -7.89 25.57
N ASP A 521 -17.43 -6.91 26.46
CA ASP A 521 -17.10 -5.51 26.08
C ASP A 521 -15.68 -5.35 25.51
N GLN A 522 -14.88 -6.41 25.53
CA GLN A 522 -13.50 -6.49 25.06
C GLN A 522 -13.49 -6.93 23.59
N LYS A 523 -12.71 -6.26 22.74
CA LYS A 523 -12.75 -6.44 21.27
C LYS A 523 -11.52 -7.16 20.71
N GLY A 524 -10.65 -7.70 21.57
CA GLY A 524 -9.35 -8.22 21.18
C GLY A 524 -8.35 -7.11 20.87
N ASN A 525 -8.26 -6.10 21.73
CA ASN A 525 -7.34 -4.96 21.57
C ASN A 525 -5.98 -5.23 22.23
N ILE A 526 -4.90 -4.79 21.58
CA ILE A 526 -3.54 -4.78 22.13
C ILE A 526 -3.08 -3.33 22.33
N THR A 527 -2.62 -2.99 23.53
CA THR A 527 -2.09 -1.64 23.85
C THR A 527 -0.66 -1.71 24.39
N VAL A 528 0.29 -1.05 23.72
CA VAL A 528 1.67 -0.87 24.19
C VAL A 528 1.75 0.40 25.02
N ASN A 529 1.71 0.30 26.35
CA ASN A 529 1.70 1.44 27.27
C ASN A 529 2.99 1.57 28.11
N ALA A 530 3.99 0.76 27.84
CA ALA A 530 5.34 0.83 28.41
C ALA A 530 6.40 0.53 27.34
N ASP A 531 7.61 1.06 27.49
CA ASP A 531 8.67 0.92 26.47
C ASP A 531 9.16 -0.52 26.36
N ILE A 532 9.25 -1.03 25.13
CA ILE A 532 9.86 -2.32 24.80
C ILE A 532 11.28 -2.06 24.27
N ASN A 533 12.29 -2.55 24.96
CA ASN A 533 13.70 -2.24 24.71
C ASN A 533 14.54 -3.53 24.65
N LYS A 534 14.99 -3.88 23.43
CA LYS A 534 15.91 -4.98 23.15
C LYS A 534 17.35 -4.46 23.09
N THR A 535 18.10 -4.67 24.16
CA THR A 535 19.47 -4.19 24.34
C THR A 535 20.55 -5.26 24.17
N SER A 536 20.19 -6.54 24.05
CA SER A 536 21.13 -7.65 23.85
C SER A 536 20.56 -8.79 22.99
N GLY A 537 21.35 -9.85 22.78
CA GLY A 537 20.92 -11.09 22.13
C GLY A 537 20.92 -11.07 20.61
N THR A 538 20.66 -12.23 20.01
CA THR A 538 20.52 -12.42 18.56
C THR A 538 19.23 -11.80 18.03
N ASP A 539 18.99 -11.92 16.73
CA ASP A 539 17.75 -11.48 16.08
C ASP A 539 16.50 -12.10 16.75
N ALA A 540 15.44 -11.30 16.89
CA ALA A 540 14.16 -11.68 17.49
C ALA A 540 12.99 -11.02 16.74
N THR A 541 11.76 -11.47 17.00
CA THR A 541 10.53 -10.87 16.45
C THR A 541 9.52 -10.57 17.55
N LEU A 542 8.93 -9.38 17.51
CA LEU A 542 7.74 -9.01 18.28
C LEU A 542 6.53 -8.99 17.33
N THR A 543 5.56 -9.86 17.57
CA THR A 543 4.31 -9.91 16.81
C THR A 543 3.14 -9.53 17.71
N LEU A 544 2.41 -8.48 17.34
CA LEU A 544 1.15 -8.08 17.96
C LEU A 544 0.03 -8.36 16.94
N LYS A 545 -0.79 -9.37 17.20
CA LYS A 545 -1.88 -9.81 16.32
C LYS A 545 -3.24 -9.64 17.04
N ALA A 546 -3.88 -8.51 16.81
CA ALA A 546 -5.13 -8.11 17.44
C ALA A 546 -6.37 -8.57 16.65
N ASP A 547 -7.40 -8.99 17.37
CA ASP A 547 -8.73 -9.27 16.86
C ASP A 547 -9.49 -7.97 16.57
N GLY A 548 -9.20 -6.91 17.34
CA GLY A 548 -9.66 -5.54 17.18
C GLY A 548 -8.53 -4.59 16.79
N ASN A 549 -8.16 -3.67 17.69
CA ASN A 549 -7.20 -2.59 17.43
C ASN A 549 -5.82 -2.83 18.06
N ILE A 550 -4.80 -2.15 17.51
CA ILE A 550 -3.45 -2.04 18.11
C ILE A 550 -3.16 -0.57 18.38
N ASN A 551 -2.83 -0.22 19.63
CA ASN A 551 -2.40 1.12 20.00
C ASN A 551 -0.98 1.08 20.56
N VAL A 552 -0.03 1.74 19.90
CA VAL A 552 1.36 1.86 20.34
C VAL A 552 1.57 3.26 20.91
N ASN A 553 1.59 3.38 22.25
CA ASN A 553 1.72 4.66 22.97
C ASN A 553 3.14 4.91 23.51
N LYS A 554 4.03 3.91 23.37
CA LYS A 554 5.40 3.89 23.91
C LYS A 554 6.36 3.28 22.90
N ASN A 555 7.66 3.47 23.15
CA ASN A 555 8.70 3.11 22.19
C ASN A 555 8.88 1.60 22.07
N ILE A 556 9.31 1.16 20.89
CA ILE A 556 9.75 -0.22 20.62
C ILE A 556 11.14 -0.12 20.00
N THR A 557 12.19 -0.36 20.78
CA THR A 557 13.58 -0.12 20.36
C THR A 557 14.43 -1.38 20.41
N SER A 558 15.39 -1.47 19.49
CA SER A 558 16.48 -2.43 19.50
C SER A 558 17.81 -1.71 19.33
N THR A 559 18.83 -2.12 20.09
CA THR A 559 20.22 -1.67 19.94
C THR A 559 21.20 -2.84 19.72
N ALA A 560 20.73 -4.08 19.73
CA ALA A 560 21.54 -5.28 19.51
C ALA A 560 20.70 -6.40 18.87
N GLY A 561 21.22 -6.98 17.79
CA GLY A 561 20.45 -7.89 16.92
C GLY A 561 19.27 -7.19 16.22
N LYS A 562 18.72 -7.82 15.18
CA LYS A 562 17.52 -7.33 14.50
C LYS A 562 16.29 -7.58 15.37
N LEU A 563 15.36 -6.62 15.40
CA LEU A 563 14.03 -6.81 15.99
C LEU A 563 12.98 -6.61 14.90
N ASN A 564 12.39 -7.68 14.38
CA ASN A 564 11.25 -7.52 13.48
C ASN A 564 10.01 -7.14 14.32
N VAL A 565 9.24 -6.15 13.87
CA VAL A 565 8.03 -5.67 14.54
C VAL A 565 6.84 -5.86 13.61
N ASN A 566 5.94 -6.77 13.95
CA ASN A 566 4.78 -7.13 13.14
C ASN A 566 3.49 -6.71 13.86
N LEU A 567 2.73 -5.79 13.27
CA LEU A 567 1.48 -5.24 13.81
C LEU A 567 0.32 -5.63 12.90
N ALA A 568 -0.53 -6.55 13.34
CA ALA A 568 -1.61 -7.09 12.53
C ALA A 568 -2.96 -6.94 13.25
N ALA A 569 -3.81 -6.04 12.80
CA ALA A 569 -5.11 -5.75 13.42
C ALA A 569 -6.29 -6.38 12.65
N ALA A 570 -7.48 -6.40 13.24
CA ALA A 570 -8.70 -6.91 12.62
C ALA A 570 -8.61 -8.41 12.21
N ASN A 571 -8.16 -9.29 13.10
CA ASN A 571 -8.07 -10.74 12.82
C ASN A 571 -9.48 -11.39 12.73
N THR A 572 -10.39 -11.12 13.67
CA THR A 572 -11.81 -11.51 13.58
C THR A 572 -12.76 -10.33 13.35
N SER A 573 -12.47 -9.13 13.87
CA SER A 573 -13.30 -7.94 13.61
C SER A 573 -13.25 -7.55 12.14
N SER A 574 -14.40 -7.22 11.53
CA SER A 574 -14.47 -6.73 10.14
C SER A 574 -13.72 -5.41 9.91
N THR A 575 -13.48 -4.65 10.98
CA THR A 575 -12.71 -3.40 10.97
C THR A 575 -11.74 -3.33 12.15
N GLY A 576 -10.58 -2.71 11.97
CA GLY A 576 -9.66 -2.39 13.06
C GLY A 576 -8.77 -1.20 12.75
N THR A 577 -8.04 -0.71 13.77
CA THR A 577 -7.12 0.41 13.66
C THR A 577 -5.75 0.04 14.23
N ILE A 578 -4.68 0.43 13.54
CA ILE A 578 -3.31 0.45 14.09
C ILE A 578 -2.93 1.91 14.30
N THR A 579 -2.75 2.32 15.55
CA THR A 579 -2.33 3.68 15.91
C THR A 579 -0.91 3.65 16.44
N LEU A 580 0.02 4.31 15.74
CA LEU A 580 1.35 4.64 16.26
C LEU A 580 1.30 6.07 16.77
N GLY A 581 1.44 6.21 18.09
CA GLY A 581 1.17 7.44 18.81
C GLY A 581 2.20 8.56 18.62
N ASN A 582 1.83 9.73 19.14
CA ASN A 582 2.67 10.93 19.12
C ASN A 582 3.91 10.75 19.99
N ASN A 583 5.07 11.16 19.48
CA ASN A 583 6.40 11.00 20.10
C ASN A 583 6.82 9.55 20.37
N VAL A 584 6.29 8.59 19.61
CA VAL A 584 6.72 7.18 19.65
C VAL A 584 7.86 6.94 18.67
N SER A 585 8.86 6.16 19.08
CA SER A 585 9.91 5.64 18.20
C SER A 585 9.82 4.12 18.10
N ILE A 586 9.76 3.61 16.86
CA ILE A 586 9.97 2.19 16.56
C ILE A 586 11.32 2.07 15.84
N THR A 587 12.32 1.53 16.53
CA THR A 587 13.70 1.39 16.02
C THR A 587 14.12 -0.07 16.08
N THR A 588 14.43 -0.70 14.94
CA THR A 588 14.56 -2.17 14.84
C THR A 588 15.97 -2.70 14.65
N ASN A 589 16.97 -1.83 14.51
CA ASN A 589 18.38 -2.20 14.31
C ASN A 589 18.57 -3.27 13.21
N GLY A 590 18.11 -2.96 11.99
CA GLY A 590 18.24 -3.82 10.81
C GLY A 590 17.09 -4.82 10.61
N GLY A 591 16.10 -4.86 11.50
CA GLY A 591 14.87 -5.66 11.36
C GLY A 591 13.74 -4.93 10.63
N ASP A 592 12.73 -5.67 10.17
CA ASP A 592 11.61 -5.12 9.41
C ASP A 592 10.50 -4.56 10.33
N ILE A 593 9.74 -3.56 9.85
CA ILE A 593 8.51 -3.09 10.48
C ILE A 593 7.34 -3.36 9.52
N THR A 594 6.37 -4.17 9.94
CA THR A 594 5.15 -4.42 9.18
C THR A 594 3.92 -3.99 9.97
N ALA A 595 2.98 -3.30 9.32
CA ALA A 595 1.70 -2.93 9.88
C ALA A 595 0.57 -3.18 8.88
N GLY A 596 -0.50 -3.89 9.27
CA GLY A 596 -1.64 -4.10 8.39
C GLY A 596 -2.74 -5.02 8.90
N THR A 597 -3.48 -5.61 7.95
CA THR A 597 -4.58 -6.53 8.20
C THR A 597 -4.09 -7.91 8.65
N ALA A 598 -4.57 -8.40 9.77
CA ALA A 598 -4.36 -9.79 10.22
C ALA A 598 -5.17 -10.81 9.41
N ASN A 599 -6.30 -10.39 8.84
CA ASN A 599 -7.13 -11.15 7.93
C ASN A 599 -7.40 -10.28 6.69
N ALA A 600 -7.04 -10.77 5.50
CA ALA A 600 -7.09 -10.01 4.26
C ALA A 600 -8.51 -9.61 3.79
N SER A 601 -9.55 -10.22 4.37
CA SER A 601 -10.95 -9.84 4.10
C SER A 601 -11.43 -8.65 4.94
N ASN A 602 -10.66 -8.24 5.95
CA ASN A 602 -11.04 -7.22 6.92
C ASN A 602 -10.37 -5.87 6.63
N SER A 603 -10.96 -4.79 7.12
CA SER A 603 -10.55 -3.41 6.81
C SER A 603 -9.76 -2.77 7.95
N VAL A 604 -8.47 -2.54 7.76
CA VAL A 604 -7.63 -1.80 8.74
C VAL A 604 -7.39 -0.35 8.33
N THR A 605 -7.46 0.57 9.29
CA THR A 605 -6.91 1.93 9.17
C THR A 605 -5.57 2.01 9.91
N ILE A 606 -4.52 2.50 9.26
CA ILE A 606 -3.22 2.72 9.89
C ILE A 606 -3.03 4.22 10.09
N ASN A 607 -2.74 4.64 11.33
CA ASN A 607 -2.45 6.02 11.69
C ASN A 607 -1.04 6.10 12.29
N VAL A 608 -0.13 6.81 11.63
CA VAL A 608 1.23 7.10 12.11
C VAL A 608 1.32 8.60 12.34
N THR A 609 1.40 9.05 13.59
CA THR A 609 1.31 10.49 13.93
C THR A 609 2.42 10.89 14.87
N GLY A 610 3.31 11.80 14.45
CA GLY A 610 4.42 12.27 15.30
C GLY A 610 5.42 11.16 15.66
N THR A 611 5.54 10.14 14.81
CA THR A 611 6.28 8.91 15.07
C THR A 611 7.61 8.88 14.33
N THR A 612 8.66 8.35 14.96
CA THR A 612 9.91 7.95 14.27
C THR A 612 9.87 6.46 13.96
N LEU A 613 10.08 6.06 12.71
CA LEU A 613 10.23 4.67 12.30
C LEU A 613 11.64 4.49 11.71
N ASN A 614 12.51 3.70 12.32
CA ASN A 614 13.91 3.59 11.89
C ASN A 614 14.41 2.14 11.90
N THR A 615 14.68 1.60 10.71
CA THR A 615 15.17 0.23 10.57
C THR A 615 16.68 0.12 10.34
N SER A 616 17.43 1.22 10.40
CA SER A 616 18.87 1.22 10.12
C SER A 616 19.71 0.57 11.24
N SER A 617 20.80 -0.07 10.82
CA SER A 617 21.88 -0.62 11.63
C SER A 617 23.20 -0.45 10.87
N GLY A 618 23.79 0.75 10.94
CA GLY A 618 24.94 1.11 10.10
C GLY A 618 24.57 1.03 8.60
N SER A 619 25.31 0.21 7.85
CA SER A 619 25.14 0.07 6.39
C SER A 619 23.99 -0.85 5.93
N GLN A 620 23.21 -1.43 6.85
CA GLN A 620 22.04 -2.26 6.53
C GLN A 620 20.78 -1.65 7.14
N ALA A 621 19.64 -1.74 6.46
CA ALA A 621 18.35 -1.30 6.98
C ALA A 621 17.25 -2.29 6.57
N GLY A 622 16.36 -2.63 7.51
CA GLY A 622 15.17 -3.46 7.25
C GLY A 622 14.09 -2.71 6.47
N ASN A 623 13.10 -3.40 5.93
CA ASN A 623 12.01 -2.78 5.19
C ASN A 623 10.92 -2.26 6.13
N ILE A 624 10.16 -1.25 5.67
CA ILE A 624 8.95 -0.79 6.35
C ILE A 624 7.77 -0.97 5.38
N THR A 625 6.74 -1.70 5.82
CA THR A 625 5.53 -1.96 5.02
C THR A 625 4.27 -1.60 5.80
N LEU A 626 3.50 -0.64 5.28
CA LEU A 626 2.19 -0.22 5.81
C LEU A 626 1.09 -0.62 4.82
N ASN A 627 0.27 -1.62 5.14
CA ASN A 627 -0.74 -2.18 4.24
C ASN A 627 -2.13 -2.21 4.89
N GLY A 628 -3.03 -1.30 4.48
CA GLY A 628 -4.37 -1.18 5.06
C GLY A 628 -5.42 -0.75 4.04
N SER A 629 -6.67 -0.61 4.47
CA SER A 629 -7.72 0.03 3.66
C SER A 629 -7.46 1.54 3.49
N ARG A 630 -6.95 2.16 4.56
CA ARG A 630 -6.58 3.57 4.72
C ARG A 630 -5.23 3.62 5.43
N VAL A 631 -4.32 4.46 4.95
CA VAL A 631 -3.05 4.75 5.65
C VAL A 631 -2.86 6.26 5.75
N ASN A 632 -2.71 6.76 6.99
CA ASN A 632 -2.44 8.15 7.31
C ASN A 632 -1.05 8.24 7.98
N VAL A 633 -0.17 9.07 7.46
CA VAL A 633 1.17 9.33 8.00
C VAL A 633 1.36 10.84 8.16
N THR A 634 1.48 11.33 9.40
CA THR A 634 1.53 12.77 9.71
C THR A 634 2.67 13.09 10.67
N ASN A 635 3.47 14.13 10.34
CA ASN A 635 4.60 14.60 11.13
C ASN A 635 5.61 13.47 11.49
N ALA A 636 5.87 12.56 10.56
CA ALA A 636 6.68 11.35 10.80
C ALA A 636 8.10 11.46 10.22
N ASN A 637 9.07 10.87 10.92
CA ASN A 637 10.45 10.71 10.45
C ASN A 637 10.71 9.23 10.20
N ILE A 638 11.05 8.85 8.97
CA ILE A 638 11.10 7.46 8.54
C ILE A 638 12.45 7.17 7.86
N THR A 639 13.13 6.12 8.34
CA THR A 639 14.37 5.59 7.76
C THR A 639 14.19 4.10 7.48
N ALA A 640 14.34 3.69 6.22
CA ALA A 640 14.03 2.33 5.76
C ALA A 640 15.10 1.76 4.81
N GLY A 641 15.09 0.44 4.61
CA GLY A 641 15.71 -0.24 3.47
C GLY A 641 14.91 0.08 2.21
N ASN A 642 13.74 -0.55 2.06
CA ASN A 642 12.66 -0.09 1.20
C ASN A 642 11.49 0.42 2.06
N PHE A 643 10.75 1.41 1.58
CA PHE A 643 9.50 1.85 2.18
C PHE A 643 8.31 1.57 1.26
N THR A 644 7.35 0.79 1.74
CA THR A 644 6.13 0.44 1.01
C THR A 644 4.90 0.90 1.79
N LEU A 645 4.02 1.66 1.14
CA LEU A 645 2.70 2.02 1.64
C LEU A 645 1.65 1.58 0.61
N ASN A 646 0.64 0.85 1.07
CA ASN A 646 -0.47 0.42 0.24
C ASN A 646 -1.80 0.68 0.97
N ALA A 647 -2.61 1.59 0.43
CA ALA A 647 -3.99 1.80 0.84
C ALA A 647 -4.96 1.22 -0.21
N THR A 648 -5.72 0.19 0.16
CA THR A 648 -6.45 -0.65 -0.79
C THR A 648 -7.83 -0.15 -1.20
N ALA A 649 -8.49 0.73 -0.43
CA ALA A 649 -9.89 1.09 -0.68
C ALA A 649 -10.31 2.53 -0.35
N ASN A 650 -9.67 3.16 0.65
CA ASN A 650 -10.10 4.41 1.26
C ASN A 650 -9.09 5.57 1.09
N GLY A 651 -8.05 5.37 0.29
CA GLY A 651 -6.98 6.33 -0.01
C GLY A 651 -5.84 6.38 1.01
N ALA A 652 -4.80 7.15 0.70
CA ALA A 652 -3.61 7.35 1.53
C ALA A 652 -3.31 8.84 1.72
N ASP A 653 -2.93 9.24 2.93
CA ASP A 653 -2.59 10.61 3.31
C ASP A 653 -1.19 10.68 3.92
N LEU A 654 -0.28 11.46 3.32
CA LEU A 654 1.01 11.85 3.90
C LEU A 654 0.99 13.36 4.20
N ASN A 655 1.40 13.77 5.39
CA ASN A 655 1.45 15.18 5.78
C ASN A 655 2.71 15.48 6.60
N ASN A 656 3.55 16.42 6.14
CA ASN A 656 4.81 16.78 6.80
C ASN A 656 5.73 15.58 7.11
N VAL A 657 5.92 14.67 6.14
CA VAL A 657 6.74 13.46 6.31
C VAL A 657 8.17 13.68 5.79
N THR A 658 9.15 13.27 6.58
CA THR A 658 10.54 13.08 6.12
C THR A 658 10.81 11.58 6.02
N LEU A 659 11.02 11.08 4.81
CA LEU A 659 11.26 9.67 4.52
C LEU A 659 12.58 9.51 3.75
N MET A 660 13.46 8.66 4.27
CA MET A 660 14.71 8.25 3.65
C MET A 660 14.75 6.72 3.51
N ALA A 661 14.72 6.21 2.29
CA ALA A 661 14.94 4.81 1.98
C ALA A 661 16.35 4.63 1.40
N ALA A 662 17.02 3.54 1.78
CA ALA A 662 18.28 3.13 1.14
C ALA A 662 18.07 2.73 -0.33
N HIS A 663 16.91 2.15 -0.63
CA HIS A 663 16.47 1.68 -1.95
C HIS A 663 15.14 2.36 -2.33
N ASP A 664 14.08 1.61 -2.63
CA ASP A 664 12.86 2.15 -3.22
C ASP A 664 11.87 2.74 -2.20
N ILE A 665 11.11 3.74 -2.65
CA ILE A 665 9.91 4.27 -1.99
C ILE A 665 8.70 3.99 -2.90
N ASN A 666 7.79 3.12 -2.47
CA ASN A 666 6.59 2.74 -3.21
C ASN A 666 5.34 3.11 -2.42
N LEU A 667 4.61 4.14 -2.85
CA LEU A 667 3.36 4.58 -2.23
C LEU A 667 2.18 4.36 -3.19
N THR A 668 1.20 3.56 -2.78
CA THR A 668 -0.03 3.30 -3.54
C THR A 668 -1.25 3.64 -2.71
N GLY A 669 -2.18 4.40 -3.28
CA GLY A 669 -3.45 4.72 -2.64
C GLY A 669 -4.64 4.63 -3.60
N ASN A 670 -5.62 3.80 -3.26
CA ASN A 670 -6.85 3.60 -4.00
C ASN A 670 -8.03 4.10 -3.18
N SER A 671 -8.93 4.90 -3.75
CA SER A 671 -10.04 5.51 -3.02
C SER A 671 -11.34 5.59 -3.84
N GLN A 672 -12.44 5.11 -3.29
CA GLN A 672 -13.74 5.20 -3.99
C GLN A 672 -14.40 6.58 -3.88
N THR A 673 -14.18 7.27 -2.76
CA THR A 673 -14.93 8.49 -2.37
C THR A 673 -14.05 9.74 -2.28
N GLY A 674 -12.76 9.59 -2.00
CA GLY A 674 -11.80 10.69 -1.82
C GLY A 674 -10.59 10.58 -2.74
N VAL A 675 -9.52 11.29 -2.39
CA VAL A 675 -8.25 11.24 -3.13
C VAL A 675 -7.61 9.84 -3.00
N GLY A 676 -7.00 9.33 -4.07
CA GLY A 676 -6.29 8.06 -4.07
C GLY A 676 -5.05 8.11 -3.18
N LEU A 677 -4.05 8.91 -3.56
CA LEU A 677 -2.87 9.20 -2.74
C LEU A 677 -2.68 10.72 -2.63
N GLN A 678 -2.61 11.24 -1.41
CA GLN A 678 -2.50 12.67 -1.12
C GLN A 678 -1.25 12.97 -0.29
N LEU A 679 -0.38 13.84 -0.79
CA LEU A 679 0.76 14.40 -0.05
C LEU A 679 0.48 15.88 0.24
N LYS A 680 0.30 16.23 1.52
CA LYS A 680 -0.03 17.56 2.06
C LYS A 680 1.14 18.16 2.84
N GLY A 681 1.18 19.49 2.96
CA GLY A 681 2.27 20.17 3.69
C GLY A 681 3.64 19.93 3.03
N THR A 682 4.71 19.95 3.83
CA THR A 682 6.10 19.81 3.34
C THR A 682 6.58 18.36 3.45
N ASN A 683 6.65 17.61 2.34
CA ASN A 683 7.18 16.24 2.36
C ASN A 683 8.55 16.17 1.70
N THR A 684 9.49 15.48 2.36
CA THR A 684 10.81 15.14 1.82
C THR A 684 10.92 13.62 1.67
N LEU A 685 11.16 13.16 0.45
CA LEU A 685 11.19 11.76 0.05
C LEU A 685 12.54 11.51 -0.64
N THR A 686 13.40 10.68 -0.04
CA THR A 686 14.75 10.39 -0.55
C THR A 686 14.94 8.90 -0.72
N ALA A 687 15.17 8.44 -1.96
CA ALA A 687 15.60 7.10 -2.30
C ALA A 687 17.11 7.16 -2.65
N SER A 688 17.97 6.70 -1.74
CA SER A 688 19.43 6.91 -1.83
C SER A 688 20.13 6.04 -2.88
N ASN A 689 19.52 4.93 -3.28
CA ASN A 689 19.97 4.06 -4.37
C ASN A 689 18.78 3.25 -4.91
N GLY A 690 17.77 3.96 -5.42
CA GLY A 690 16.48 3.40 -5.82
C GLY A 690 15.52 4.45 -6.36
N SER A 691 14.30 4.02 -6.68
CA SER A 691 13.25 4.83 -7.30
C SER A 691 12.20 5.32 -6.29
N ILE A 692 11.49 6.39 -6.64
CA ILE A 692 10.30 6.87 -5.92
C ILE A 692 9.10 6.67 -6.84
N SER A 693 8.21 5.74 -6.50
CA SER A 693 6.99 5.45 -7.26
C SER A 693 5.75 5.81 -6.43
N LEU A 694 5.01 6.83 -6.86
CA LEU A 694 3.78 7.29 -6.24
C LEU A 694 2.60 6.95 -7.18
N THR A 695 1.62 6.19 -6.71
CA THR A 695 0.44 5.77 -7.46
C THR A 695 -0.84 6.14 -6.72
N GLY A 696 -1.72 6.90 -7.37
CA GLY A 696 -3.00 7.31 -6.80
C GLY A 696 -4.18 7.05 -7.75
N ASN A 697 -5.16 6.27 -7.30
CA ASN A 697 -6.35 5.91 -8.08
C ASN A 697 -7.63 6.38 -7.34
N SER A 698 -8.53 7.09 -8.03
CA SER A 698 -9.80 7.54 -7.45
C SER A 698 -11.00 7.37 -8.38
N THR A 699 -12.18 7.01 -7.84
CA THR A 699 -13.44 6.99 -8.61
C THR A 699 -14.34 8.21 -8.39
N ASN A 700 -13.93 9.17 -7.56
CA ASN A 700 -14.79 10.34 -7.24
C ASN A 700 -14.03 11.63 -6.91
N SER A 701 -12.69 11.63 -6.92
CA SER A 701 -11.84 12.78 -6.62
C SER A 701 -10.51 12.68 -7.40
N THR A 702 -9.45 13.38 -6.98
CA THR A 702 -8.13 13.30 -7.61
C THR A 702 -7.48 11.92 -7.40
N GLY A 703 -6.81 11.38 -8.41
CA GLY A 703 -6.02 10.15 -8.29
C GLY A 703 -4.82 10.35 -7.37
N LEU A 704 -3.82 11.10 -7.85
CA LEU A 704 -2.61 11.46 -7.11
C LEU A 704 -2.52 12.98 -6.94
N PHE A 705 -2.44 13.46 -5.68
CA PHE A 705 -2.39 14.90 -5.36
C PHE A 705 -1.15 15.24 -4.52
N LEU A 706 -0.31 16.14 -5.04
CA LEU A 706 0.88 16.67 -4.38
C LEU A 706 0.67 18.18 -4.10
N GLY A 707 0.09 18.53 -2.94
CA GLY A 707 -0.21 19.94 -2.55
C GLY A 707 0.59 20.41 -1.34
N GLY A 708 0.94 21.69 -1.27
CA GLY A 708 2.06 22.22 -0.47
C GLY A 708 3.43 21.80 -1.05
N ASN A 709 4.52 22.08 -0.33
CA ASN A 709 5.89 21.91 -0.87
C ASN A 709 6.34 20.44 -0.91
N LYS A 710 7.10 20.05 -1.94
CA LYS A 710 7.60 18.68 -2.12
C LYS A 710 9.08 18.66 -2.49
N LYS A 711 9.85 17.78 -1.84
CA LYS A 711 11.22 17.46 -2.22
C LYS A 711 11.34 15.96 -2.45
N LEU A 712 11.51 15.55 -3.71
CA LEU A 712 11.68 14.16 -4.12
C LEU A 712 13.10 14.01 -4.68
N SER A 713 13.87 13.06 -4.15
CA SER A 713 15.24 12.80 -4.60
C SER A 713 15.43 11.30 -4.79
N ALA A 714 15.60 10.86 -6.04
CA ALA A 714 15.99 9.50 -6.39
C ALA A 714 17.44 9.53 -6.91
N SER A 715 18.30 8.68 -6.36
CA SER A 715 19.68 8.50 -6.82
C SER A 715 19.80 7.09 -7.42
N ASN A 716 20.34 7.01 -8.64
CA ASN A 716 20.41 5.77 -9.43
C ASN A 716 19.03 5.12 -9.66
N GLY A 717 17.99 5.94 -9.78
CA GLY A 717 16.59 5.50 -9.92
C GLY A 717 15.70 6.63 -10.42
N SER A 718 14.46 6.29 -10.75
CA SER A 718 13.49 7.22 -11.36
C SER A 718 12.47 7.73 -10.35
N ILE A 719 11.85 8.88 -10.65
CA ILE A 719 10.66 9.38 -9.95
C ILE A 719 9.45 9.13 -10.86
N ASN A 720 8.57 8.21 -10.47
CA ASN A 720 7.38 7.84 -11.22
C ASN A 720 6.13 8.31 -10.46
N LEU A 721 5.40 9.26 -11.03
CA LEU A 721 4.15 9.79 -10.48
C LEU A 721 3.00 9.35 -11.38
N THR A 722 2.11 8.48 -10.88
CA THR A 722 0.98 7.94 -11.64
C THR A 722 -0.34 8.28 -10.95
N GLY A 723 -1.25 8.93 -11.66
CA GLY A 723 -2.54 9.35 -11.14
C GLY A 723 -3.69 9.01 -12.09
N SER A 724 -4.69 8.27 -11.61
CA SER A 724 -5.87 7.89 -12.38
C SER A 724 -7.16 8.33 -11.69
N SER A 725 -8.09 8.94 -12.44
CA SER A 725 -9.41 9.32 -11.93
C SER A 725 -10.55 9.12 -12.91
N THR A 726 -11.74 8.75 -12.44
CA THR A 726 -12.95 8.77 -13.29
C THR A 726 -13.70 10.12 -13.27
N LYS A 727 -13.54 10.93 -12.21
CA LYS A 727 -14.34 12.16 -12.01
C LYS A 727 -13.54 13.43 -11.71
N GLY A 728 -12.33 13.29 -11.20
CA GLY A 728 -11.45 14.39 -10.81
C GLY A 728 -10.20 14.44 -11.66
N VAL A 729 -9.14 15.02 -11.11
CA VAL A 729 -7.83 15.10 -11.78
C VAL A 729 -7.13 13.74 -11.70
N GLY A 730 -6.43 13.31 -12.75
CA GLY A 730 -5.57 12.12 -12.68
C GLY A 730 -4.41 12.35 -11.71
N LEU A 731 -3.47 13.19 -12.12
CA LEU A 731 -2.30 13.64 -11.38
C LEU A 731 -2.35 15.17 -11.20
N TYR A 732 -2.27 15.65 -9.95
CA TYR A 732 -2.20 17.05 -9.59
C TYR A 732 -0.87 17.36 -8.88
N LEU A 733 -0.01 18.16 -9.51
CA LEU A 733 1.30 18.57 -8.99
C LEU A 733 1.33 20.07 -8.66
N GLY A 734 1.51 20.36 -7.38
CA GLY A 734 1.69 21.70 -6.86
C GLY A 734 0.40 22.48 -6.69
N GLU A 735 0.42 23.45 -5.78
CA GLU A 735 -0.57 24.51 -5.62
C GLU A 735 0.09 25.85 -5.97
N ASN A 736 -0.70 26.90 -6.26
CA ASN A 736 -0.20 28.19 -6.80
C ASN A 736 0.97 28.82 -5.99
N ASN A 737 1.02 28.60 -4.67
CA ASN A 737 2.07 29.13 -3.78
C ASN A 737 3.07 28.06 -3.30
N SER A 738 3.06 26.86 -3.89
CA SER A 738 3.96 25.77 -3.52
C SER A 738 5.27 25.80 -4.31
N THR A 739 6.34 25.32 -3.68
CA THR A 739 7.61 25.02 -4.34
C THR A 739 7.88 23.52 -4.31
N ASN A 740 8.11 22.93 -5.49
CA ASN A 740 8.36 21.50 -5.64
C ASN A 740 9.68 21.26 -6.36
N THR A 741 10.49 20.34 -5.83
CA THR A 741 11.78 19.94 -6.41
C THR A 741 11.80 18.42 -6.57
N LEU A 742 11.92 17.96 -7.80
CA LEU A 742 12.06 16.55 -8.16
C LEU A 742 13.44 16.37 -8.80
N ASN A 743 14.29 15.52 -8.22
CA ASN A 743 15.63 15.24 -8.73
C ASN A 743 15.83 13.73 -8.89
N ALA A 744 16.05 13.24 -10.11
CA ALA A 744 16.33 11.85 -10.42
C ALA A 744 17.73 11.72 -11.06
N THR A 745 18.76 11.55 -10.24
CA THR A 745 20.14 11.45 -10.73
C THR A 745 20.39 10.05 -11.31
N ASN A 746 20.89 9.97 -12.55
CA ASN A 746 21.04 8.73 -13.32
C ASN A 746 19.71 7.99 -13.55
N GLY A 747 18.62 8.74 -13.77
CA GLY A 747 17.26 8.21 -13.92
C GLY A 747 16.31 9.22 -14.54
N SER A 748 15.03 8.85 -14.66
CA SER A 748 14.00 9.67 -15.31
C SER A 748 12.97 10.23 -14.33
N ILE A 749 12.33 11.34 -14.69
CA ILE A 749 11.10 11.82 -14.03
C ILE A 749 9.93 11.55 -14.97
N ASN A 750 8.98 10.71 -14.54
CA ASN A 750 7.80 10.31 -15.32
C ASN A 750 6.52 10.73 -14.60
N LEU A 751 5.69 11.57 -15.24
CA LEU A 751 4.41 12.07 -14.73
C LEU A 751 3.29 11.55 -15.64
N ASN A 752 2.53 10.57 -15.16
CA ASN A 752 1.50 9.88 -15.91
C ASN A 752 0.12 10.18 -15.30
N GLY A 753 -0.76 10.80 -16.08
CA GLY A 753 -2.11 11.13 -15.70
C GLY A 753 -3.14 10.47 -16.62
N VAL A 754 -4.21 9.94 -16.04
CA VAL A 754 -5.40 9.48 -16.75
C VAL A 754 -6.64 10.08 -16.08
N SER A 755 -7.55 10.66 -16.85
CA SER A 755 -8.86 11.08 -16.32
C SER A 755 -10.01 10.85 -17.29
N VAL A 756 -11.20 10.50 -16.77
CA VAL A 756 -12.41 10.46 -17.61
C VAL A 756 -13.13 11.82 -17.61
N ALA A 757 -13.50 12.38 -16.45
CA ALA A 757 -14.23 13.66 -16.43
C ALA A 757 -13.35 14.92 -16.31
N GLY A 758 -12.11 14.80 -15.81
CA GLY A 758 -11.27 15.94 -15.42
C GLY A 758 -9.96 16.03 -16.21
N VAL A 759 -9.05 16.86 -15.70
CA VAL A 759 -7.69 16.98 -16.27
C VAL A 759 -6.89 15.72 -15.98
N ALA A 760 -6.12 15.21 -16.94
CA ALA A 760 -5.29 14.03 -16.70
C ALA A 760 -4.01 14.37 -15.91
N VAL A 761 -3.20 15.36 -16.36
CA VAL A 761 -2.08 15.94 -15.59
C VAL A 761 -2.28 17.44 -15.41
N GLN A 762 -2.40 17.89 -14.16
CA GLN A 762 -2.54 19.31 -13.81
C GLN A 762 -1.32 19.78 -13.02
N ILE A 763 -0.68 20.88 -13.44
CA ILE A 763 0.50 21.44 -12.78
C ILE A 763 0.25 22.91 -12.40
N ARG A 764 0.58 23.28 -11.16
CA ARG A 764 0.47 24.65 -10.60
C ARG A 764 1.72 24.99 -9.77
N GLY A 765 1.90 26.26 -9.43
CA GLY A 765 3.00 26.71 -8.55
C GLY A 765 4.38 26.71 -9.21
N THR A 766 5.43 26.65 -8.39
CA THR A 766 6.82 26.65 -8.88
C THR A 766 7.42 25.25 -8.80
N ASN A 767 7.80 24.68 -9.95
CA ASN A 767 8.27 23.29 -10.03
C ASN A 767 9.63 23.21 -10.72
N THR A 768 10.61 22.59 -10.06
CA THR A 768 11.94 22.31 -10.62
C THR A 768 12.13 20.81 -10.74
N LEU A 769 12.27 20.32 -11.97
CA LEU A 769 12.49 18.91 -12.30
C LEU A 769 13.88 18.77 -12.94
N THR A 770 14.71 17.89 -12.40
CA THR A 770 16.05 17.58 -12.95
C THR A 770 16.25 16.08 -13.03
N ALA A 771 16.55 15.56 -14.22
CA ALA A 771 16.71 14.12 -14.50
C ALA A 771 17.48 13.89 -15.80
N ASP A 772 17.82 12.64 -16.14
CA ASP A 772 18.32 12.33 -17.49
C ASP A 772 17.25 12.55 -18.55
N ASN A 773 16.02 12.10 -18.29
CA ASN A 773 14.85 12.33 -19.14
C ASN A 773 13.66 12.79 -18.29
N ILE A 774 12.81 13.64 -18.86
CA ILE A 774 11.58 14.11 -18.22
C ILE A 774 10.40 13.83 -19.16
N ASN A 775 9.46 12.98 -18.73
CA ASN A 775 8.32 12.57 -19.53
C ASN A 775 7.01 12.91 -18.80
N LEU A 776 6.13 13.67 -19.44
CA LEU A 776 4.78 13.97 -18.97
C LEU A 776 3.78 13.35 -19.98
N THR A 777 2.90 12.47 -19.52
CA THR A 777 1.85 11.87 -20.35
C THR A 777 0.49 12.11 -19.68
N GLY A 778 -0.44 12.75 -20.38
CA GLY A 778 -1.79 13.01 -19.87
C GLY A 778 -2.86 12.59 -20.88
N ASN A 779 -3.70 11.61 -20.53
CA ASN A 779 -4.81 11.13 -21.37
C ASN A 779 -6.15 11.43 -20.69
N SER A 780 -6.97 12.30 -21.29
CA SER A 780 -8.31 12.62 -20.78
C SER A 780 -9.43 12.24 -21.76
N THR A 781 -10.62 11.92 -21.25
CA THR A 781 -11.84 11.85 -22.08
C THR A 781 -12.46 13.25 -22.21
N ASN A 782 -12.96 13.82 -21.11
CA ASN A 782 -13.76 15.05 -21.14
C ASN A 782 -13.01 16.33 -20.71
N GLY A 783 -11.84 16.22 -20.08
CA GLY A 783 -11.02 17.34 -19.63
C GLY A 783 -9.73 17.50 -20.46
N MET A 784 -8.78 18.29 -19.99
CA MET A 784 -7.50 18.47 -20.70
C MET A 784 -6.55 17.27 -20.47
N GLY A 785 -5.71 16.94 -21.46
CA GLY A 785 -4.68 15.92 -21.30
C GLY A 785 -3.60 16.39 -20.33
N ILE A 786 -2.84 17.42 -20.70
CA ILE A 786 -1.89 18.11 -19.82
C ILE A 786 -2.32 19.58 -19.69
N ASP A 787 -2.37 20.09 -18.45
CA ASP A 787 -2.73 21.47 -18.14
C ASP A 787 -1.78 22.12 -17.13
N VAL A 788 -0.91 22.98 -17.64
CA VAL A 788 -0.07 23.87 -16.85
C VAL A 788 -0.69 25.27 -16.88
N GLN A 789 -1.00 25.84 -15.71
CA GLN A 789 -1.51 27.22 -15.56
C GLN A 789 -0.92 27.88 -14.32
N TRP A 790 -0.81 29.21 -14.31
CA TRP A 790 -0.35 30.01 -13.16
C TRP A 790 0.92 29.46 -12.47
N ALA A 791 1.82 28.90 -13.28
CA ALA A 791 2.99 28.18 -12.82
C ALA A 791 4.28 28.81 -13.35
N SER A 792 5.37 28.53 -12.65
CA SER A 792 6.74 28.83 -13.08
C SER A 792 7.55 27.53 -13.02
N ASN A 793 7.80 26.91 -14.17
CA ASN A 793 8.38 25.58 -14.25
C ASN A 793 9.77 25.61 -14.87
N THR A 794 10.71 24.86 -14.29
CA THR A 794 12.04 24.61 -14.86
C THR A 794 12.27 23.12 -14.96
N LEU A 795 12.32 22.61 -16.19
CA LEU A 795 12.59 21.20 -16.49
C LEU A 795 14.00 21.13 -17.12
N THR A 796 14.90 20.36 -16.52
CA THR A 796 16.28 20.19 -17.00
C THR A 796 16.56 18.71 -17.23
N ALA A 797 16.68 18.30 -18.49
CA ALA A 797 17.19 17.00 -18.89
C ALA A 797 18.72 17.08 -19.02
N THR A 798 19.46 16.35 -18.18
CA THR A 798 20.92 16.40 -18.10
C THR A 798 21.61 15.69 -19.27
N ASN A 799 21.07 14.54 -19.69
CA ASN A 799 21.69 13.65 -20.68
C ASN A 799 20.74 13.22 -21.81
N GLY A 800 19.43 13.47 -21.67
CA GLY A 800 18.39 12.97 -22.56
C GLY A 800 17.39 14.06 -22.95
N SER A 801 16.11 13.70 -23.06
CA SER A 801 15.06 14.55 -23.65
C SER A 801 13.93 14.91 -22.68
N ILE A 802 13.19 15.96 -23.03
CA ILE A 802 11.96 16.39 -22.36
C ILE A 802 10.78 16.12 -23.30
N ASN A 803 9.85 15.24 -22.91
CA ASN A 803 8.69 14.86 -23.71
C ASN A 803 7.38 15.17 -22.97
N LEU A 804 6.51 15.96 -23.58
CA LEU A 804 5.17 16.28 -23.08
C LEU A 804 4.14 15.76 -24.10
N THR A 805 3.30 14.80 -23.70
CA THR A 805 2.28 14.18 -24.55
C THR A 805 0.90 14.32 -23.90
N GLY A 806 0.06 15.18 -24.45
CA GLY A 806 -1.29 15.43 -23.94
C GLY A 806 -2.38 15.05 -24.96
N ASN A 807 -3.20 14.06 -24.63
CA ASN A 807 -4.32 13.61 -25.46
C ASN A 807 -5.64 13.89 -24.75
N SER A 808 -6.64 14.36 -25.48
CA SER A 808 -8.00 14.55 -24.97
C SER A 808 -9.04 14.24 -26.04
N GLN A 809 -10.27 13.90 -25.65
CA GLN A 809 -11.40 13.87 -26.61
C GLN A 809 -12.12 15.22 -26.65
N LYS A 810 -12.51 15.79 -25.49
CA LYS A 810 -13.31 17.05 -25.46
C LYS A 810 -12.56 18.32 -25.06
N GLY A 811 -11.39 18.19 -24.42
CA GLY A 811 -10.57 19.29 -23.94
C GLY A 811 -9.31 19.51 -24.76
N VAL A 812 -8.50 20.51 -24.38
CA VAL A 812 -7.18 20.73 -25.00
C VAL A 812 -6.28 19.52 -24.73
N GLY A 813 -5.54 19.06 -25.74
CA GLY A 813 -4.58 17.97 -25.60
C GLY A 813 -3.45 18.33 -24.63
N LEU A 814 -2.61 19.29 -25.03
CA LEU A 814 -1.52 19.84 -24.22
C LEU A 814 -1.64 21.36 -24.09
N GLN A 815 -1.76 21.86 -22.86
CA GLN A 815 -1.85 23.27 -22.55
C GLN A 815 -0.70 23.74 -21.66
N LEU A 816 0.09 24.71 -22.15
CA LEU A 816 1.10 25.45 -21.39
C LEU A 816 0.70 26.93 -21.29
N LYS A 817 0.18 27.32 -20.12
CA LYS A 817 -0.12 28.71 -19.75
C LYS A 817 0.58 29.03 -18.43
N GLY A 818 1.00 30.27 -18.20
CA GLY A 818 1.67 30.64 -16.95
C GLY A 818 2.66 31.78 -17.12
N ASN A 819 3.42 32.05 -16.06
CA ASN A 819 4.35 33.17 -16.05
C ASN A 819 5.61 32.83 -16.86
N THR A 820 6.25 31.69 -16.56
CA THR A 820 7.54 31.30 -17.14
C THR A 820 7.69 29.77 -17.19
N ASN A 821 7.80 29.16 -18.38
CA ASN A 821 8.20 27.76 -18.52
C ASN A 821 9.56 27.66 -19.21
N THR A 822 10.55 27.10 -18.53
CA THR A 822 11.91 26.89 -19.04
C THR A 822 12.18 25.40 -19.19
N LEU A 823 12.48 24.94 -20.40
CA LEU A 823 12.79 23.54 -20.70
C LEU A 823 14.21 23.49 -21.29
N ASN A 824 15.13 22.82 -20.60
CA ASN A 824 16.53 22.72 -20.98
C ASN A 824 16.89 21.25 -21.24
N ALA A 825 17.23 20.91 -22.47
CA ALA A 825 17.70 19.59 -22.89
C ALA A 825 18.82 19.75 -23.92
N THR A 826 19.86 20.52 -23.57
CA THR A 826 20.95 20.92 -24.49
C THR A 826 21.62 19.72 -25.18
N ASN A 827 21.72 18.60 -24.47
CA ASN A 827 22.32 17.34 -24.94
C ASN A 827 21.32 16.40 -25.65
N GLY A 828 20.06 16.83 -25.84
CA GLY A 828 18.98 16.00 -26.39
C GLY A 828 17.92 16.82 -27.12
N SER A 829 16.65 16.46 -26.90
CA SER A 829 15.51 17.06 -27.60
C SER A 829 14.38 17.48 -26.66
N ILE A 830 13.55 18.42 -27.14
CA ILE A 830 12.31 18.84 -26.50
C ILE A 830 11.16 18.50 -27.45
N SER A 831 10.20 17.70 -27.00
CA SER A 831 9.03 17.28 -27.78
C SER A 831 7.74 17.63 -27.05
N LEU A 832 6.85 18.35 -27.72
CA LEU A 832 5.53 18.72 -27.25
C LEU A 832 4.48 18.18 -28.23
N THR A 833 3.80 17.10 -27.85
CA THR A 833 2.75 16.46 -28.64
C THR A 833 1.40 16.69 -27.99
N GLY A 834 0.42 17.19 -28.75
CA GLY A 834 -0.93 17.42 -28.27
C GLY A 834 -2.00 17.00 -29.28
N HIS A 835 -2.98 16.22 -28.85
CA HIS A 835 -4.10 15.78 -29.69
C HIS A 835 -5.44 16.04 -29.01
N SER A 836 -6.44 16.47 -29.79
CA SER A 836 -7.81 16.64 -29.34
C SER A 836 -8.83 16.19 -30.40
N ASP A 837 -9.90 15.50 -30.00
CA ASP A 837 -10.98 15.15 -30.94
C ASP A 837 -11.91 16.35 -31.21
N ASP A 838 -12.18 17.23 -30.23
CA ASP A 838 -13.15 18.35 -30.34
C ASP A 838 -12.59 19.75 -29.97
N ASN A 839 -11.29 19.87 -29.66
CA ASN A 839 -10.69 21.11 -29.15
C ASN A 839 -9.30 21.35 -29.76
N ILE A 840 -8.46 22.16 -29.10
CA ILE A 840 -7.10 22.48 -29.56
C ILE A 840 -6.14 21.31 -29.25
N GLY A 841 -5.27 20.93 -30.19
CA GLY A 841 -4.21 19.94 -29.95
C GLY A 841 -3.17 20.44 -28.94
N VAL A 842 -2.42 21.50 -29.28
CA VAL A 842 -1.46 22.18 -28.40
C VAL A 842 -1.81 23.67 -28.23
N SER A 843 -1.87 24.17 -26.99
CA SER A 843 -2.09 25.60 -26.68
C SER A 843 -0.95 26.15 -25.83
N LEU A 844 -0.20 27.13 -26.38
CA LEU A 844 0.95 27.77 -25.74
C LEU A 844 0.67 29.25 -25.50
N SER A 845 0.96 29.75 -24.30
CA SER A 845 0.87 31.17 -23.95
C SER A 845 1.80 31.54 -22.79
N GLY A 846 1.91 32.85 -22.48
CA GLY A 846 2.82 33.36 -21.45
C GLY A 846 4.26 33.43 -21.96
N SER A 847 5.25 33.27 -21.09
CA SER A 847 6.66 33.25 -21.49
C SER A 847 7.22 31.83 -21.44
N ASN A 848 7.67 31.29 -22.58
CA ASN A 848 8.22 29.95 -22.70
C ASN A 848 9.60 30.02 -23.36
N SER A 849 10.60 29.35 -22.77
CA SER A 849 12.00 29.37 -23.25
C SER A 849 12.55 27.95 -23.30
N TRP A 850 12.92 27.49 -24.48
CA TRP A 850 13.32 26.10 -24.73
C TRP A 850 14.70 26.04 -25.39
N ASP A 851 15.59 25.23 -24.83
CA ASP A 851 16.99 25.09 -25.26
C ASP A 851 17.35 23.61 -25.43
N ALA A 852 17.54 23.17 -26.68
CA ALA A 852 17.86 21.79 -27.02
C ALA A 852 18.50 21.68 -28.41
N THR A 853 19.06 20.51 -28.76
CA THR A 853 19.57 20.31 -30.14
C THR A 853 18.42 20.34 -31.16
N ASN A 854 17.28 19.73 -30.82
CA ASN A 854 16.07 19.73 -31.63
C ASN A 854 14.83 19.97 -30.75
N ILE A 855 13.94 20.84 -31.21
CA ILE A 855 12.68 21.20 -30.57
C ILE A 855 11.56 20.87 -31.55
N THR A 856 10.61 20.03 -31.15
CA THR A 856 9.45 19.66 -31.96
C THR A 856 8.16 19.96 -31.21
N ILE A 857 7.25 20.69 -31.85
CA ILE A 857 5.85 20.84 -31.43
C ILE A 857 4.99 20.13 -32.47
N THR A 858 4.13 19.22 -32.05
CA THR A 858 3.15 18.56 -32.92
C THR A 858 1.78 18.67 -32.30
N GLY A 859 0.85 19.31 -33.00
CA GLY A 859 -0.51 19.51 -32.52
C GLY A 859 -1.55 19.11 -33.55
N SER A 860 -2.50 18.26 -33.18
CA SER A 860 -3.57 17.82 -34.07
C SER A 860 -4.96 17.99 -33.45
N SER A 861 -5.92 18.41 -34.26
CA SER A 861 -7.34 18.41 -33.91
C SER A 861 -8.18 17.73 -34.97
N SER A 862 -9.04 16.81 -34.55
CA SER A 862 -10.00 16.06 -35.39
C SER A 862 -11.43 16.64 -35.33
N TRP A 863 -11.59 17.86 -34.82
CA TRP A 863 -12.89 18.51 -34.74
C TRP A 863 -13.42 18.79 -36.15
N ASN A 864 -14.59 18.25 -36.48
CA ASN A 864 -15.10 18.23 -37.85
C ASN A 864 -16.05 19.39 -38.23
N GLY A 865 -16.21 20.38 -37.35
CA GLY A 865 -17.09 21.54 -37.60
C GLY A 865 -18.59 21.32 -37.34
N SER A 866 -19.00 20.19 -36.72
CA SER A 866 -20.44 19.93 -36.54
C SER A 866 -21.14 21.00 -35.67
N THR A 867 -22.32 21.41 -36.13
CA THR A 867 -23.01 22.63 -35.69
C THR A 867 -23.42 22.62 -34.21
N GLY A 868 -22.86 23.52 -33.41
CA GLY A 868 -23.31 23.74 -32.02
C GLY A 868 -22.43 24.65 -31.17
N SER A 869 -21.13 24.78 -31.45
CA SER A 869 -20.26 25.71 -30.75
C SER A 869 -20.25 27.09 -31.41
N GLU A 870 -20.74 28.12 -30.70
CA GLU A 870 -20.53 29.53 -31.07
C GLU A 870 -19.07 29.99 -30.88
N ASP A 871 -18.22 29.15 -30.29
CA ASP A 871 -16.81 29.43 -30.04
C ASP A 871 -15.96 29.17 -31.31
N PRO A 872 -15.33 30.20 -31.92
CA PRO A 872 -14.53 30.03 -33.12
C PRO A 872 -13.05 29.62 -32.85
N TYR A 873 -12.74 29.16 -31.63
CA TYR A 873 -11.39 28.77 -31.20
C TYR A 873 -11.15 27.25 -31.12
N VAL A 874 -12.19 26.44 -31.31
CA VAL A 874 -12.06 24.98 -31.42
C VAL A 874 -11.43 24.54 -32.75
N GLY A 875 -10.98 23.28 -32.85
CA GLY A 875 -10.48 22.70 -34.10
C GLY A 875 -9.05 23.03 -34.53
N ARG A 876 -8.27 23.74 -33.70
CA ARG A 876 -6.90 24.16 -34.04
C ARG A 876 -5.88 23.06 -33.72
N GLY A 877 -4.95 22.78 -34.63
CA GLY A 877 -3.83 21.88 -34.34
C GLY A 877 -2.92 22.44 -33.25
N ILE A 878 -2.37 23.63 -33.49
CA ILE A 878 -1.53 24.39 -32.54
C ILE A 878 -2.06 25.82 -32.42
N GLN A 879 -2.10 26.36 -31.20
CA GLN A 879 -2.27 27.79 -30.93
C GLN A 879 -1.05 28.36 -30.22
N LEU A 880 -0.50 29.45 -30.76
CA LEU A 880 0.63 30.21 -30.21
C LEU A 880 0.18 31.61 -29.77
N ASP A 881 0.60 32.01 -28.58
CA ASP A 881 0.28 33.26 -27.89
C ASP A 881 1.50 33.64 -27.00
N GLY A 882 1.71 34.92 -26.70
CA GLY A 882 2.78 35.39 -25.80
C GLY A 882 4.22 35.31 -26.35
N ASN A 883 5.19 35.09 -25.46
CA ASN A 883 6.63 35.11 -25.75
C ASN A 883 7.19 33.68 -25.83
N LEU A 884 7.64 33.27 -27.01
CA LEU A 884 8.19 31.93 -27.26
C LEU A 884 9.63 32.06 -27.78
N THR A 885 10.59 31.63 -26.95
CA THR A 885 12.02 31.64 -27.26
C THR A 885 12.52 30.22 -27.47
N PHE A 886 13.21 30.01 -28.59
CA PHE A 886 13.75 28.73 -29.01
C PHE A 886 15.26 28.86 -29.26
N THR A 887 16.04 27.92 -28.74
CA THR A 887 17.47 27.79 -29.04
C THR A 887 17.73 26.40 -29.60
N GLY A 888 18.27 26.33 -30.82
CA GLY A 888 18.46 25.08 -31.59
C GLY A 888 17.56 24.97 -32.82
N ASN A 889 17.44 23.76 -33.39
CA ASN A 889 16.55 23.50 -34.53
C ASN A 889 15.10 23.36 -34.06
N VAL A 890 14.14 23.94 -34.80
CA VAL A 890 12.72 23.98 -34.41
C VAL A 890 11.82 23.46 -35.53
N ALA A 891 10.90 22.57 -35.20
CA ALA A 891 9.80 22.15 -36.07
C ALA A 891 8.46 22.32 -35.34
N ILE A 892 7.55 23.12 -35.88
CA ILE A 892 6.19 23.33 -35.38
C ILE A 892 5.23 22.74 -36.41
N ASN A 893 4.52 21.66 -36.08
CA ASN A 893 3.69 20.88 -37.00
C ASN A 893 2.24 20.84 -36.51
N GLY A 894 1.39 21.67 -37.09
CA GLY A 894 -0.02 21.78 -36.72
C GLY A 894 -0.96 21.26 -37.81
N THR A 895 -1.91 20.40 -37.43
CA THR A 895 -2.98 19.90 -38.31
C THR A 895 -4.34 20.15 -37.66
N GLY A 896 -5.22 20.89 -38.33
CA GLY A 896 -6.63 21.04 -37.92
C GLY A 896 -7.55 20.45 -38.98
N GLU A 897 -8.57 19.69 -38.58
CA GLU A 897 -9.58 19.21 -39.52
C GLU A 897 -10.55 20.35 -39.85
N GLY A 898 -11.38 20.78 -38.92
CA GLY A 898 -12.31 21.91 -39.05
C GLY A 898 -11.75 23.29 -38.69
N GLY A 899 -10.44 23.40 -38.42
CA GLY A 899 -9.79 24.65 -37.98
C GLY A 899 -8.35 24.78 -38.48
N SER A 900 -7.68 25.87 -38.12
CA SER A 900 -6.29 26.11 -38.54
C SER A 900 -5.30 25.06 -38.05
N GLY A 901 -4.31 24.74 -38.89
CA GLY A 901 -3.17 23.92 -38.51
C GLY A 901 -2.35 24.59 -37.41
N VAL A 902 -1.86 25.82 -37.67
CA VAL A 902 -1.20 26.67 -36.67
C VAL A 902 -1.91 28.03 -36.62
N ALA A 903 -2.37 28.43 -35.44
CA ALA A 903 -2.98 29.73 -35.19
C ALA A 903 -2.05 30.63 -34.35
N LEU A 904 -1.80 31.85 -34.83
CA LEU A 904 -1.13 32.94 -34.13
C LEU A 904 -2.21 33.91 -33.64
N ARG A 905 -2.15 34.35 -32.37
CA ARG A 905 -3.24 35.11 -31.73
C ARG A 905 -2.70 36.33 -30.97
N THR A 906 -3.31 37.50 -31.18
CA THR A 906 -2.94 38.78 -30.54
C THR A 906 -1.46 39.17 -30.77
N LEU A 907 -0.69 39.36 -29.70
CA LEU A 907 0.74 39.69 -29.75
C LEU A 907 1.57 38.42 -29.51
N VAL A 908 2.21 37.91 -30.56
CA VAL A 908 3.11 36.75 -30.49
C VAL A 908 4.54 37.19 -30.75
N ASN A 909 5.44 36.91 -29.82
CA ASN A 909 6.88 37.14 -30.00
C ASN A 909 7.58 35.79 -30.18
N LEU A 910 8.00 35.49 -31.42
CA LEU A 910 8.73 34.28 -31.79
C LEU A 910 10.22 34.62 -31.93
N THR A 911 11.05 34.12 -31.01
CA THR A 911 12.51 34.32 -31.04
C THR A 911 13.23 33.01 -31.33
N PHE A 912 13.95 32.94 -32.45
CA PHE A 912 14.71 31.77 -32.86
C PHE A 912 16.21 32.06 -32.78
N ASN A 913 16.94 31.28 -32.00
CA ASN A 913 18.38 31.41 -31.80
C ASN A 913 19.12 30.17 -32.34
N ASN A 914 20.12 30.39 -33.21
CA ASN A 914 21.09 29.39 -33.67
C ASN A 914 20.46 28.08 -34.20
N GLY A 915 20.03 28.07 -35.47
CA GLY A 915 19.51 26.85 -36.10
C GLY A 915 18.55 27.12 -37.25
N THR A 916 17.82 26.08 -37.66
CA THR A 916 16.71 26.21 -38.62
C THR A 916 15.36 26.13 -37.92
N ALA A 917 14.40 26.95 -38.31
CA ALA A 917 13.03 26.93 -37.82
C ALA A 917 12.07 26.60 -38.98
N ILE A 918 11.16 25.67 -38.76
CA ILE A 918 10.12 25.28 -39.72
C ILE A 918 8.76 25.32 -39.01
N ILE A 919 7.80 26.01 -39.60
CA ILE A 919 6.40 26.05 -39.16
C ILE A 919 5.54 25.47 -40.27
N ASN A 920 4.97 24.29 -40.05
CA ASN A 920 4.05 23.61 -40.95
C ASN A 920 2.64 23.69 -40.37
N GLY A 921 1.72 24.29 -41.11
CA GLY A 921 0.31 24.39 -40.75
C GLY A 921 -0.58 23.81 -41.85
N THR A 922 -1.32 22.76 -41.54
CA THR A 922 -2.22 22.06 -42.48
C THR A 922 -3.66 22.13 -42.01
N SER A 923 -4.59 22.47 -42.90
CA SER A 923 -6.04 22.39 -42.67
C SER A 923 -6.70 21.47 -43.70
N THR A 924 -7.50 20.51 -43.25
CA THR A 924 -7.95 19.38 -44.08
C THR A 924 -9.46 19.23 -44.27
N GLY A 925 -10.29 20.05 -43.62
CA GLY A 925 -11.73 19.82 -43.49
C GLY A 925 -12.66 20.97 -43.92
N HIS A 926 -13.91 20.85 -43.50
CA HIS A 926 -15.07 21.51 -44.11
C HIS A 926 -15.14 23.02 -43.81
N SER A 927 -15.39 23.85 -44.84
CA SER A 927 -15.51 25.30 -44.64
C SER A 927 -16.82 25.65 -43.92
N VAL A 928 -16.68 26.18 -42.70
CA VAL A 928 -17.74 26.91 -41.98
C VAL A 928 -17.47 28.42 -41.94
N ASN A 929 -16.20 28.84 -42.13
CA ASN A 929 -15.78 30.21 -42.41
C ASN A 929 -14.32 30.21 -42.91
N ASP A 930 -14.08 30.87 -44.05
CA ASP A 930 -12.85 30.91 -44.86
C ASP A 930 -11.52 31.29 -44.16
N ILE A 931 -11.58 31.80 -42.92
CA ILE A 931 -10.45 32.48 -42.26
C ILE A 931 -10.03 31.79 -40.94
N TYR A 932 -10.92 30.99 -40.34
CA TYR A 932 -10.64 30.21 -39.11
C TYR A 932 -9.94 28.88 -39.38
N THR A 933 -9.79 28.57 -40.66
CA THR A 933 -9.41 27.28 -41.24
C THR A 933 -8.16 27.39 -42.13
N ALA A 934 -7.44 28.51 -42.06
CA ALA A 934 -6.20 28.69 -42.81
C ALA A 934 -5.11 27.73 -42.31
N GLY A 935 -4.23 27.25 -43.19
CA GLY A 935 -3.13 26.36 -42.81
C GLY A 935 -2.27 26.96 -41.69
N ILE A 936 -1.80 28.20 -41.90
CA ILE A 936 -1.30 29.09 -40.85
C ILE A 936 -2.19 30.34 -40.80
N GLY A 937 -2.85 30.59 -39.66
CA GLY A 937 -3.81 31.69 -39.48
C GLY A 937 -3.36 32.74 -38.45
N LEU A 938 -3.66 34.02 -38.71
CA LEU A 938 -3.66 35.09 -37.69
C LEU A 938 -5.09 35.39 -37.26
N TYR A 939 -5.31 35.58 -35.95
CA TYR A 939 -6.64 35.79 -35.38
C TYR A 939 -6.72 36.94 -34.35
N SER A 940 -7.56 37.94 -34.70
CA SER A 940 -7.88 39.12 -33.89
C SER A 940 -9.36 39.18 -33.47
N PHE A 941 -9.65 39.94 -32.42
CA PHE A 941 -11.01 40.40 -32.08
C PHE A 941 -11.30 41.76 -32.72
N VAL A 942 -12.58 42.09 -32.90
CA VAL A 942 -13.04 43.42 -33.35
C VAL A 942 -12.49 44.51 -32.41
N GLY A 943 -11.43 45.19 -32.85
CA GLY A 943 -10.73 46.23 -32.09
C GLY A 943 -9.21 46.02 -31.98
N GLU A 944 -8.76 44.77 -31.84
CA GLU A 944 -7.37 44.42 -31.52
C GLU A 944 -6.42 44.39 -32.74
N THR A 945 -5.13 44.58 -32.48
CA THR A 945 -4.07 44.57 -33.52
C THR A 945 -3.20 43.31 -33.38
N ASP A 946 -3.20 42.45 -34.39
CA ASP A 946 -2.40 41.24 -34.42
C ASP A 946 -0.99 41.55 -34.94
N ILE A 947 -0.04 41.61 -34.02
CA ILE A 947 1.37 41.79 -34.34
C ILE A 947 2.11 40.50 -33.96
N THR A 948 2.64 39.80 -34.95
CA THR A 948 3.68 38.79 -34.70
C THR A 948 5.04 39.44 -34.91
N ASN A 949 5.86 39.48 -33.85
CA ASN A 949 7.26 39.85 -33.97
C ASN A 949 8.09 38.56 -34.13
N ILE A 950 8.79 38.45 -35.25
CA ILE A 950 9.68 37.33 -35.57
C ILE A 950 11.11 37.85 -35.46
N ILE A 951 11.86 37.29 -34.50
CA ILE A 951 13.24 37.69 -34.19
C ILE A 951 14.16 36.51 -34.52
N LEU A 952 15.07 36.72 -35.47
CA LEU A 952 16.02 35.72 -35.94
C LEU A 952 17.43 36.05 -35.43
N ASN A 953 17.99 35.21 -34.58
CA ASN A 953 19.35 35.35 -34.07
C ASN A 953 20.21 34.24 -34.65
N ASN A 954 20.72 34.47 -35.88
CA ASN A 954 21.46 33.49 -36.68
C ASN A 954 20.62 32.24 -37.01
N SER A 955 19.39 32.47 -37.46
CA SER A 955 18.41 31.41 -37.77
C SER A 955 17.68 31.69 -39.07
N ASN A 956 17.43 30.64 -39.87
CA ASN A 956 16.54 30.73 -41.04
C ASN A 956 15.16 30.17 -40.68
N LEU A 957 14.10 30.80 -41.17
CA LEU A 957 12.71 30.40 -40.93
C LEU A 957 12.01 30.00 -42.24
N THR A 958 11.36 28.84 -42.25
CA THR A 958 10.44 28.41 -43.32
C THR A 958 9.04 28.24 -42.76
N MET A 959 8.06 28.91 -43.34
CA MET A 959 6.64 28.77 -42.98
C MET A 959 5.88 28.13 -44.13
N ASN A 960 5.27 26.96 -43.93
CA ASN A 960 4.52 26.22 -44.92
C ASN A 960 3.05 26.13 -44.48
N GLY A 961 2.16 26.86 -45.16
CA GLY A 961 0.73 26.78 -44.95
C GLY A 961 0.04 26.03 -46.09
N HIS A 962 -0.73 25.01 -45.75
CA HIS A 962 -1.57 24.26 -46.68
C HIS A 962 -3.02 24.22 -46.20
N SER A 963 -3.97 24.48 -47.10
CA SER A 963 -5.38 24.26 -46.84
C SER A 963 -6.10 23.75 -48.09
N GLN A 964 -7.12 22.92 -47.89
CA GLN A 964 -8.01 22.50 -48.98
C GLN A 964 -9.04 23.61 -49.28
N ASN A 965 -9.81 24.00 -48.25
CA ASN A 965 -11.00 24.84 -48.39
C ASN A 965 -10.83 26.27 -47.86
N ALA A 966 -9.60 26.71 -47.58
CA ALA A 966 -9.30 28.03 -47.00
C ALA A 966 -7.97 28.58 -47.50
N ALA A 967 -7.54 29.76 -47.03
CA ALA A 967 -6.23 30.28 -47.38
C ALA A 967 -5.10 29.36 -46.89
N GLY A 968 -4.02 29.22 -47.68
CA GLY A 968 -2.84 28.47 -47.22
C GLY A 968 -2.20 29.13 -46.01
N ILE A 969 -1.97 30.44 -46.12
CA ILE A 969 -1.59 31.34 -45.03
C ILE A 969 -2.51 32.58 -45.09
N GLY A 970 -3.11 33.00 -43.98
CA GLY A 970 -4.02 34.15 -43.98
C GLY A 970 -4.27 34.79 -42.62
N GLY A 971 -4.87 35.99 -42.61
CA GLY A 971 -5.27 36.69 -41.39
C GLY A 971 -6.66 37.32 -41.50
N TRP A 972 -7.42 37.31 -40.40
CA TRP A 972 -8.71 38.00 -40.32
C TRP A 972 -8.55 39.44 -39.79
N SER A 973 -9.23 40.39 -40.42
CA SER A 973 -9.34 41.76 -39.94
C SER A 973 -10.56 42.45 -40.57
N ASP A 974 -11.51 42.86 -39.73
CA ASP A 974 -12.65 43.70 -40.15
C ASP A 974 -12.26 45.17 -40.40
N SER A 975 -10.97 45.52 -40.23
CA SER A 975 -10.45 46.87 -40.44
C SER A 975 -8.99 46.86 -40.94
N ASP A 976 -8.79 46.56 -42.22
CA ASP A 976 -7.83 47.16 -43.17
C ASP A 976 -6.32 47.35 -42.86
N THR A 977 -5.80 47.24 -41.63
CA THR A 977 -4.36 47.48 -41.33
C THR A 977 -3.80 46.62 -40.17
N LYS A 978 -4.58 45.69 -39.62
CA LYS A 978 -4.33 45.15 -38.27
C LYS A 978 -3.57 43.82 -38.17
N THR A 979 -3.30 43.13 -39.27
CA THR A 979 -2.56 41.85 -39.31
C THR A 979 -1.14 42.08 -39.84
N LYS A 980 -0.12 42.05 -38.95
CA LYS A 980 1.26 42.43 -39.29
C LYS A 980 2.32 41.45 -38.76
N TRP A 981 3.26 41.11 -39.64
CA TRP A 981 4.52 40.46 -39.28
C TRP A 981 5.67 41.48 -39.30
N ASN A 982 6.26 41.74 -38.13
CA ASN A 982 7.53 42.47 -38.03
C ASN A 982 8.66 41.44 -37.96
N ILE A 983 9.54 41.44 -38.95
CA ILE A 983 10.63 40.48 -39.08
C ILE A 983 11.96 41.20 -38.90
N SER A 984 12.81 40.71 -38.00
CA SER A 984 14.06 41.38 -37.63
C SER A 984 15.18 40.42 -37.21
N GLY A 985 16.42 40.92 -37.19
CA GLY A 985 17.60 40.18 -36.78
C GLY A 985 18.48 39.74 -37.97
N ASN A 986 19.10 38.57 -37.89
CA ASN A 986 19.99 38.01 -38.91
C ASN A 986 19.50 36.61 -39.36
N GLY A 987 19.15 36.48 -40.64
CA GLY A 987 18.63 35.24 -41.21
C GLY A 987 17.70 35.44 -42.41
N ASN A 988 17.34 34.37 -43.10
CA ASN A 988 16.39 34.41 -44.22
C ASN A 988 15.04 33.80 -43.84
N VAL A 989 13.97 34.31 -44.47
CA VAL A 989 12.60 33.83 -44.28
C VAL A 989 12.00 33.39 -45.62
N THR A 990 11.48 32.16 -45.64
CA THR A 990 10.70 31.61 -46.75
C THR A 990 9.27 31.37 -46.29
N ILE A 991 8.29 31.93 -46.98
CA ILE A 991 6.86 31.78 -46.68
C ILE A 991 6.21 31.09 -47.87
N ASN A 992 5.67 29.89 -47.68
CA ASN A 992 5.04 29.06 -48.71
C ASN A 992 3.56 28.87 -48.36
N GLY A 993 2.69 29.62 -49.03
CA GLY A 993 1.24 29.48 -48.92
C GLY A 993 0.67 28.66 -50.07
N SER A 994 -0.13 27.63 -49.76
CA SER A 994 -0.78 26.78 -50.76
C SER A 994 -2.25 26.51 -50.43
N SER A 995 -3.12 26.68 -51.42
CA SER A 995 -4.56 26.39 -51.30
C SER A 995 -5.09 25.65 -52.53
N VAL A 996 -6.21 24.94 -52.39
CA VAL A 996 -6.97 24.40 -53.53
C VAL A 996 -8.07 25.38 -53.91
N GLU A 997 -9.01 25.65 -53.01
CA GLU A 997 -10.20 26.48 -53.30
C GLU A 997 -9.98 28.00 -53.18
N MET A 998 -8.97 28.43 -52.41
CA MET A 998 -8.84 29.81 -51.96
C MET A 998 -7.44 30.37 -52.24
N ASP A 999 -7.02 31.47 -51.61
CA ASP A 999 -5.72 32.07 -51.93
C ASP A 999 -4.55 31.31 -51.27
N GLY A 1000 -3.40 31.22 -51.94
CA GLY A 1000 -2.20 30.63 -51.35
C GLY A 1000 -1.73 31.42 -50.11
N PHE A 1001 -1.64 32.74 -50.25
CA PHE A 1001 -1.39 33.70 -49.17
C PHE A 1001 -2.42 34.83 -49.22
N ARG A 1002 -2.93 35.30 -48.06
CA ARG A 1002 -3.98 36.32 -47.96
C ARG A 1002 -3.73 37.34 -46.84
N THR A 1003 -3.79 38.65 -47.16
CA THR A 1003 -4.03 39.78 -46.23
C THR A 1003 -3.19 39.86 -44.93
N ILE A 1004 -1.88 39.66 -45.01
CA ILE A 1004 -0.94 39.95 -43.90
C ILE A 1004 0.10 40.95 -44.39
N SER A 1005 0.27 42.07 -43.68
CA SER A 1005 1.34 43.05 -43.95
C SER A 1005 2.68 42.55 -43.42
N ILE A 1006 3.77 42.73 -44.19
CA ILE A 1006 5.10 42.24 -43.81
C ILE A 1006 6.09 43.40 -43.80
N ASN A 1007 6.67 43.66 -42.63
CA ASN A 1007 7.74 44.62 -42.43
C ASN A 1007 9.05 43.90 -42.10
N ALA A 1008 9.94 43.80 -43.09
CA ALA A 1008 11.28 43.20 -42.95
C ALA A 1008 12.41 44.26 -42.96
N THR A 1009 12.11 45.52 -42.64
CA THR A 1009 13.12 46.61 -42.61
C THR A 1009 14.21 46.41 -41.55
N GLY A 1010 13.90 45.67 -40.47
CA GLY A 1010 14.86 45.32 -39.41
C GLY A 1010 15.60 44.00 -39.64
N LEU A 1011 15.44 43.34 -40.80
CA LEU A 1011 16.07 42.06 -41.10
C LEU A 1011 17.34 42.24 -41.95
N ASN A 1012 18.45 41.71 -41.45
CA ASN A 1012 19.67 41.47 -42.22
C ASN A 1012 19.58 40.08 -42.88
N GLY A 1013 19.00 40.05 -44.08
CA GLY A 1013 18.72 38.84 -44.85
C GLY A 1013 17.64 39.09 -45.90
N SER A 1014 16.94 38.05 -46.32
CA SER A 1014 15.88 38.14 -47.34
C SER A 1014 14.55 37.53 -46.86
N VAL A 1015 13.43 38.06 -47.38
CA VAL A 1015 12.10 37.46 -47.22
C VAL A 1015 11.54 37.12 -48.59
N ALA A 1016 11.27 35.84 -48.81
CA ALA A 1016 10.65 35.32 -50.03
C ALA A 1016 9.27 34.72 -49.71
N LEU A 1017 8.24 35.28 -50.34
CA LEU A 1017 6.85 34.84 -50.24
C LEU A 1017 6.45 34.13 -51.53
N PHE A 1018 6.13 32.85 -51.43
CA PHE A 1018 5.60 32.00 -52.49
C PHE A 1018 4.14 31.66 -52.20
N GLY A 1019 3.24 31.99 -53.12
CA GLY A 1019 1.82 31.68 -53.00
C GLY A 1019 1.33 30.88 -54.20
N LYS A 1020 0.66 29.75 -53.94
CA LYS A 1020 0.09 28.87 -54.98
C LYS A 1020 -1.40 28.59 -54.72
N SER A 1021 -2.22 28.70 -55.76
CA SER A 1021 -3.61 28.25 -55.71
C SER A 1021 -4.06 27.51 -56.98
N THR A 1022 -5.10 26.70 -56.85
CA THR A 1022 -5.81 26.11 -57.99
C THR A 1022 -6.96 27.01 -58.44
N ASN A 1023 -7.91 27.34 -57.55
CA ASN A 1023 -9.13 28.08 -57.89
C ASN A 1023 -9.10 29.57 -57.48
N GLY A 1024 -8.33 29.92 -56.44
CA GLY A 1024 -8.11 31.29 -55.96
C GLY A 1024 -6.84 31.92 -56.51
N SER A 1025 -6.39 33.03 -55.92
CA SER A 1025 -5.16 33.71 -56.31
C SER A 1025 -3.93 33.06 -55.67
N GLY A 1026 -2.77 33.10 -56.35
CA GLY A 1026 -1.51 32.61 -55.76
C GLY A 1026 -1.18 33.39 -54.48
N VAL A 1027 -1.10 34.72 -54.60
CA VAL A 1027 -0.99 35.67 -53.48
C VAL A 1027 -2.10 36.71 -53.61
N LYS A 1028 -2.85 36.98 -52.54
CA LYS A 1028 -3.79 38.12 -52.46
C LYS A 1028 -3.34 39.09 -51.37
N ILE A 1029 -3.01 40.31 -51.78
CA ILE A 1029 -2.77 41.43 -50.88
C ILE A 1029 -3.91 42.43 -50.99
N THR A 1030 -4.51 42.74 -49.86
CA THR A 1030 -5.63 43.69 -49.77
C THR A 1030 -5.38 44.65 -48.62
N LYS A 1031 -5.18 45.93 -48.95
CA LYS A 1031 -4.87 47.02 -48.00
C LYS A 1031 -3.67 46.69 -47.08
N THR A 1032 -2.51 46.45 -47.68
CA THR A 1032 -1.31 46.00 -46.95
C THR A 1032 -0.08 46.89 -47.17
N GLU A 1033 0.83 46.84 -46.20
CA GLU A 1033 2.19 47.35 -46.30
C GLU A 1033 3.17 46.18 -46.48
N MET A 1034 4.00 46.22 -47.53
CA MET A 1034 5.05 45.22 -47.78
C MET A 1034 6.39 45.93 -47.95
N SER A 1035 7.35 45.63 -47.08
CA SER A 1035 8.67 46.27 -47.06
C SER A 1035 9.81 45.24 -47.05
N ASN A 1036 10.70 45.33 -48.05
CA ASN A 1036 11.82 44.41 -48.31
C ASN A 1036 11.40 42.93 -48.53
N VAL A 1037 10.39 42.68 -49.39
CA VAL A 1037 9.87 41.33 -49.68
C VAL A 1037 9.96 40.99 -51.17
N THR A 1038 10.30 39.74 -51.50
CA THR A 1038 10.10 39.19 -52.86
C THR A 1038 8.85 38.32 -52.85
N ILE A 1039 7.83 38.69 -53.63
CA ILE A 1039 6.54 38.03 -53.76
C ILE A 1039 6.50 37.27 -55.09
N SER A 1040 6.16 35.98 -55.05
CA SER A 1040 5.99 35.11 -56.20
C SER A 1040 4.67 34.35 -56.09
N GLY A 1041 3.70 34.68 -56.94
CA GLY A 1041 2.37 34.10 -56.94
C GLY A 1041 2.09 33.26 -58.20
N SER A 1042 1.38 32.15 -58.03
CA SER A 1042 0.96 31.29 -59.15
C SER A 1042 -0.47 30.76 -58.95
N ALA A 1043 -1.29 30.87 -60.01
CA ALA A 1043 -2.64 30.31 -60.06
C ALA A 1043 -2.81 29.44 -61.31
N THR A 1044 -3.33 28.22 -61.14
CA THR A 1044 -3.50 27.27 -62.25
C THR A 1044 -4.90 27.27 -62.89
N GLY A 1045 -5.87 27.92 -62.27
CA GLY A 1045 -7.22 28.14 -62.81
C GLY A 1045 -7.46 29.61 -63.20
N ASN A 1046 -8.66 30.10 -62.87
CA ASN A 1046 -9.14 31.45 -63.21
C ASN A 1046 -8.64 32.56 -62.27
N GLY A 1047 -8.09 32.21 -61.10
CA GLY A 1047 -7.53 33.19 -60.16
C GLY A 1047 -6.24 33.84 -60.67
N SER A 1048 -5.86 34.99 -60.09
CA SER A 1048 -4.64 35.69 -60.49
C SER A 1048 -3.40 35.10 -59.86
N GLY A 1049 -2.25 35.19 -60.54
CA GLY A 1049 -0.96 34.88 -59.92
C GLY A 1049 -0.75 35.71 -58.66
N VAL A 1050 -0.88 37.04 -58.77
CA VAL A 1050 -1.01 37.96 -57.62
C VAL A 1050 -2.24 38.87 -57.80
N ASP A 1051 -3.06 39.03 -56.77
CA ASP A 1051 -4.16 39.99 -56.68
C ASP A 1051 -3.79 41.11 -55.69
N ILE A 1052 -3.82 42.35 -56.17
CA ILE A 1052 -3.57 43.59 -55.44
C ILE A 1052 -4.86 44.42 -55.44
N SER A 1053 -5.57 44.41 -54.32
CA SER A 1053 -6.89 45.04 -54.15
C SER A 1053 -6.89 46.06 -52.99
N GLY A 1054 -7.69 47.13 -53.10
CA GLY A 1054 -7.62 48.24 -52.13
C GLY A 1054 -6.25 48.96 -52.09
N ASP A 1055 -6.03 49.76 -51.07
CA ASP A 1055 -4.90 50.70 -50.99
C ASP A 1055 -3.63 50.03 -50.42
N ASN A 1056 -2.65 49.72 -51.26
CA ASN A 1056 -1.44 49.00 -50.86
C ASN A 1056 -0.18 49.86 -51.00
N THR A 1057 0.80 49.65 -50.12
CA THR A 1057 2.13 50.30 -50.17
C THR A 1057 3.23 49.25 -50.27
N LEU A 1058 4.04 49.34 -51.33
CA LEU A 1058 5.15 48.43 -51.62
C LEU A 1058 6.49 49.20 -51.58
N THR A 1059 7.32 48.94 -50.58
CA THR A 1059 8.66 49.55 -50.44
C THR A 1059 9.76 48.50 -50.66
N ASN A 1060 10.63 48.72 -51.65
CA ASN A 1060 11.66 47.75 -52.07
C ASN A 1060 11.11 46.31 -52.23
N THR A 1061 9.91 46.18 -52.79
CA THR A 1061 9.20 44.90 -52.90
C THR A 1061 9.07 44.49 -54.37
N THR A 1062 9.55 43.30 -54.69
CA THR A 1062 9.49 42.71 -56.03
C THR A 1062 8.30 41.78 -56.10
N VAL A 1063 7.37 42.01 -57.02
CA VAL A 1063 6.18 41.17 -57.23
C VAL A 1063 6.31 40.45 -58.56
N SER A 1064 6.11 39.13 -58.56
CA SER A 1064 6.05 38.28 -59.75
C SER A 1064 4.79 37.41 -59.68
N GLY A 1065 3.92 37.49 -60.68
CA GLY A 1065 2.67 36.74 -60.72
C GLY A 1065 2.53 35.93 -62.01
N ASN A 1066 2.10 34.67 -61.90
CA ASN A 1066 1.97 33.74 -63.01
C ASN A 1066 0.56 33.13 -63.04
N GLY A 1067 -0.28 33.57 -63.96
CA GLY A 1067 -1.63 33.05 -64.18
C GLY A 1067 -1.68 32.07 -65.35
N THR A 1068 -2.56 31.07 -65.26
CA THR A 1068 -2.85 30.20 -66.40
C THR A 1068 -3.98 30.79 -67.24
N ASP A 1069 -5.23 30.74 -66.75
CA ASP A 1069 -6.37 31.40 -67.40
C ASP A 1069 -6.75 32.73 -66.73
N GLY A 1070 -6.42 32.92 -65.45
CA GLY A 1070 -6.46 34.23 -64.79
C GLY A 1070 -5.25 35.11 -65.11
N ALA A 1071 -5.31 36.38 -64.69
CA ALA A 1071 -4.23 37.34 -64.95
C ALA A 1071 -2.94 37.02 -64.17
N GLY A 1072 -1.77 37.34 -64.73
CA GLY A 1072 -0.49 37.20 -64.04
C GLY A 1072 -0.46 38.01 -62.75
N VAL A 1073 -0.71 39.32 -62.84
CA VAL A 1073 -1.04 40.19 -61.70
C VAL A 1073 -2.35 40.93 -61.98
N SER A 1074 -3.18 41.15 -60.97
CA SER A 1074 -4.33 42.07 -61.04
C SER A 1074 -4.14 43.21 -60.03
N ILE A 1075 -4.37 44.45 -60.47
CA ILE A 1075 -4.29 45.67 -59.67
C ILE A 1075 -5.64 46.36 -59.76
N SER A 1076 -6.45 46.25 -58.71
CA SER A 1076 -7.83 46.75 -58.63
C SER A 1076 -8.06 47.82 -57.57
N GLY A 1077 -7.05 48.11 -56.75
CA GLY A 1077 -7.04 49.26 -55.84
C GLY A 1077 -5.82 50.15 -56.06
N ASN A 1078 -5.63 51.14 -55.19
CA ASN A 1078 -4.50 52.06 -55.31
C ASN A 1078 -3.19 51.38 -54.92
N LEU A 1079 -2.15 51.55 -55.72
CA LEU A 1079 -0.81 50.99 -55.49
C LEU A 1079 0.22 52.11 -55.39
N SER A 1080 0.76 52.32 -54.19
CA SER A 1080 1.90 53.22 -53.97
C SER A 1080 3.20 52.41 -53.88
N ASN A 1081 4.06 52.57 -54.88
CA ASN A 1081 5.39 51.99 -54.89
C ASN A 1081 6.40 52.98 -54.30
N SER A 1082 7.50 52.47 -53.72
CA SER A 1082 8.64 53.31 -53.32
C SER A 1082 9.95 52.52 -53.29
N GLY A 1083 11.07 53.23 -53.48
CA GLY A 1083 12.38 52.60 -53.64
C GLY A 1083 12.44 51.75 -54.91
N ASN A 1084 12.95 50.52 -54.80
CA ASN A 1084 13.17 49.63 -55.95
C ASN A 1084 11.98 48.68 -56.23
N SER A 1085 10.74 49.06 -55.88
CA SER A 1085 9.57 48.19 -56.06
C SER A 1085 9.22 47.97 -57.54
N THR A 1086 8.94 46.71 -57.90
CA THR A 1086 8.61 46.29 -59.26
C THR A 1086 7.47 45.28 -59.25
N VAL A 1087 6.64 45.27 -60.29
CA VAL A 1087 5.55 44.32 -60.48
C VAL A 1087 5.67 43.68 -61.85
N THR A 1088 5.77 42.36 -61.89
CA THR A 1088 5.85 41.56 -63.12
C THR A 1088 4.69 40.56 -63.15
N GLY A 1089 3.94 40.50 -64.25
CA GLY A 1089 2.85 39.55 -64.42
C GLY A 1089 2.93 38.80 -65.74
N ASN A 1090 2.87 37.47 -65.67
CA ASN A 1090 2.90 36.57 -66.83
C ASN A 1090 1.59 35.78 -66.89
N ALA A 1091 0.99 35.65 -68.08
CA ALA A 1091 -0.14 34.77 -68.32
C ALA A 1091 0.14 33.80 -69.48
N SER A 1092 -0.16 32.52 -69.28
CA SER A 1092 0.17 31.46 -70.26
C SER A 1092 -0.99 31.00 -71.13
N GLY A 1093 -2.23 31.12 -70.64
CA GLY A 1093 -3.48 30.80 -71.35
C GLY A 1093 -4.21 32.06 -71.83
N ASN A 1094 -5.50 32.19 -71.46
CA ASN A 1094 -6.34 33.30 -71.93
C ASN A 1094 -6.24 34.59 -71.09
N GLY A 1095 -5.56 34.55 -69.95
CA GLY A 1095 -5.40 35.71 -69.07
C GLY A 1095 -4.46 36.79 -69.62
N ASN A 1096 -4.57 38.00 -69.07
CA ASN A 1096 -3.64 39.09 -69.36
C ASN A 1096 -2.41 39.01 -68.44
N GLY A 1097 -1.25 39.51 -68.88
CA GLY A 1097 -0.05 39.55 -68.03
C GLY A 1097 -0.25 40.38 -66.76
N VAL A 1098 -0.70 41.64 -66.89
CA VAL A 1098 -1.16 42.48 -65.78
C VAL A 1098 -2.51 43.13 -66.09
N ASN A 1099 -3.48 43.08 -65.17
CA ASN A 1099 -4.69 43.89 -65.21
C ASN A 1099 -4.53 45.14 -64.32
N ILE A 1100 -4.97 46.31 -64.79
CA ILE A 1100 -4.96 47.58 -64.07
C ILE A 1100 -6.36 48.20 -64.13
N SER A 1101 -6.92 48.48 -62.96
CA SER A 1101 -8.20 49.17 -62.77
C SER A 1101 -8.23 50.11 -61.56
N GLY A 1102 -7.06 50.31 -60.93
CA GLY A 1102 -6.84 51.26 -59.83
C GLY A 1102 -5.62 52.15 -60.12
N ASN A 1103 -5.43 53.19 -59.30
CA ASN A 1103 -4.36 54.16 -59.51
C ASN A 1103 -2.98 53.61 -59.09
N ILE A 1104 -1.92 53.98 -59.79
CA ILE A 1104 -0.54 53.57 -59.47
C ILE A 1104 0.35 54.81 -59.34
N THR A 1105 1.19 54.84 -58.31
CA THR A 1105 2.21 55.87 -58.08
C THR A 1105 3.58 55.23 -57.96
N ASP A 1106 4.53 55.75 -58.73
CA ASP A 1106 5.91 55.29 -58.90
C ASP A 1106 6.04 53.82 -59.35
N GLY A 1107 7.28 53.35 -59.52
CA GLY A 1107 7.61 51.94 -59.81
C GLY A 1107 7.48 51.52 -61.27
N VAL A 1108 7.77 50.23 -61.50
CA VAL A 1108 7.74 49.60 -62.83
C VAL A 1108 6.75 48.44 -62.84
N ILE A 1109 5.78 48.48 -63.75
CA ILE A 1109 4.82 47.42 -64.04
C ILE A 1109 5.22 46.77 -65.37
N SER A 1110 5.43 45.46 -65.39
CA SER A 1110 5.79 44.69 -66.59
C SER A 1110 4.83 43.52 -66.78
N GLY A 1111 4.21 43.42 -67.93
CA GLY A 1111 3.23 42.39 -68.24
C GLY A 1111 3.61 41.58 -69.48
N SER A 1112 3.34 40.27 -69.46
CA SER A 1112 3.61 39.35 -70.55
C SER A 1112 2.46 38.36 -70.72
N ALA A 1113 1.98 38.17 -71.94
CA ALA A 1113 0.95 37.17 -72.26
C ALA A 1113 1.39 36.32 -73.47
N THR A 1114 1.43 34.99 -73.29
CA THR A 1114 1.81 34.06 -74.36
C THR A 1114 0.64 33.47 -75.14
N GLY A 1115 -0.59 33.68 -74.66
CA GLY A 1115 -1.82 33.34 -75.39
C GLY A 1115 -2.51 34.58 -75.98
N ASN A 1116 -3.85 34.58 -75.91
CA ASN A 1116 -4.70 35.60 -76.51
C ASN A 1116 -4.87 36.88 -75.67
N GLY A 1117 -4.51 36.85 -74.38
CA GLY A 1117 -4.62 38.01 -73.50
C GLY A 1117 -3.60 39.11 -73.81
N ALA A 1118 -3.85 40.31 -73.30
CA ALA A 1118 -2.93 41.43 -73.43
C ALA A 1118 -1.74 41.30 -72.47
N GLY A 1119 -0.57 41.82 -72.85
CA GLY A 1119 0.57 41.93 -71.94
C GLY A 1119 0.23 42.73 -70.68
N VAL A 1120 -0.34 43.93 -70.86
CA VAL A 1120 -1.03 44.69 -69.80
C VAL A 1120 -2.40 45.13 -70.31
N ASP A 1121 -3.45 45.05 -69.50
CA ASP A 1121 -4.77 45.64 -69.78
C ASP A 1121 -5.13 46.69 -68.74
N ILE A 1122 -5.46 47.90 -69.21
CA ILE A 1122 -5.90 49.05 -68.42
C ILE A 1122 -7.38 49.27 -68.73
N SER A 1123 -8.25 48.59 -67.98
CA SER A 1123 -9.70 48.54 -68.22
C SER A 1123 -10.53 49.36 -67.24
N GLY A 1124 -9.95 49.80 -66.11
CA GLY A 1124 -10.58 50.76 -65.21
C GLY A 1124 -10.09 52.20 -65.42
N ASP A 1125 -10.87 53.17 -64.95
CA ASP A 1125 -10.46 54.58 -64.92
C ASP A 1125 -9.28 54.76 -63.96
N SER A 1126 -8.08 54.95 -64.51
CA SER A 1126 -6.81 54.79 -63.79
C SER A 1126 -5.91 56.02 -63.93
N THR A 1127 -5.29 56.43 -62.84
CA THR A 1127 -4.22 57.44 -62.81
C THR A 1127 -2.88 56.77 -62.62
N LEU A 1128 -1.92 57.07 -63.48
CA LEU A 1128 -0.51 56.72 -63.34
C LEU A 1128 0.29 57.99 -63.01
N ILE A 1129 1.17 57.90 -62.01
CA ILE A 1129 2.03 59.01 -61.57
C ILE A 1129 3.46 58.48 -61.46
N ASN A 1130 4.38 58.96 -62.31
CA ASN A 1130 5.76 58.47 -62.44
C ASN A 1130 5.90 56.94 -62.64
N THR A 1131 4.88 56.26 -63.17
CA THR A 1131 4.89 54.79 -63.33
C THR A 1131 5.33 54.42 -64.74
N THR A 1132 6.26 53.46 -64.85
CA THR A 1132 6.60 52.83 -66.14
C THR A 1132 5.77 51.56 -66.33
N VAL A 1133 4.98 51.48 -67.40
CA VAL A 1133 4.19 50.29 -67.77
C VAL A 1133 4.76 49.70 -69.05
N ASN A 1134 5.16 48.43 -69.03
CA ASN A 1134 5.71 47.70 -70.17
C ASN A 1134 4.88 46.43 -70.42
N GLY A 1135 4.18 46.34 -71.55
CA GLY A 1135 3.38 45.15 -71.88
C GLY A 1135 3.89 44.41 -73.12
N ASN A 1136 3.94 43.09 -73.06
CA ASN A 1136 4.36 42.21 -74.16
C ASN A 1136 3.25 41.18 -74.45
N GLY A 1137 2.64 41.25 -75.63
CA GLY A 1137 1.63 40.31 -76.10
C GLY A 1137 2.20 39.40 -77.19
N THR A 1138 1.80 38.12 -77.18
CA THR A 1138 2.09 37.22 -78.31
C THR A 1138 1.02 37.38 -79.38
N ASP A 1139 -0.19 36.84 -79.17
CA ASP A 1139 -1.31 37.05 -80.09
C ASP A 1139 -2.28 38.15 -79.62
N GLY A 1140 -2.34 38.44 -78.32
CA GLY A 1140 -3.02 39.62 -77.78
C GLY A 1140 -2.18 40.91 -77.88
N ALA A 1141 -2.77 42.04 -77.47
CA ALA A 1141 -2.10 43.34 -77.52
C ALA A 1141 -0.93 43.44 -76.54
N GLY A 1142 0.10 44.23 -76.84
CA GLY A 1142 1.17 44.53 -75.88
C GLY A 1142 0.62 45.24 -74.65
N VAL A 1143 -0.04 46.38 -74.86
CA VAL A 1143 -0.90 47.03 -73.86
C VAL A 1143 -2.31 47.27 -74.44
N SER A 1144 -3.35 47.01 -73.67
CA SER A 1144 -4.74 47.39 -73.95
C SER A 1144 -5.17 48.52 -73.02
N ILE A 1145 -5.86 49.54 -73.54
CA ILE A 1145 -6.35 50.71 -72.79
C ILE A 1145 -7.82 50.92 -73.18
N SER A 1146 -8.73 50.46 -72.33
CA SER A 1146 -10.18 50.57 -72.52
C SER A 1146 -10.87 51.48 -71.49
N GLY A 1147 -10.30 51.63 -70.30
CA GLY A 1147 -10.69 52.67 -69.33
C GLY A 1147 -10.12 54.04 -69.68
N ASN A 1148 -10.52 55.09 -68.95
CA ASN A 1148 -9.89 56.40 -69.05
C ASN A 1148 -8.53 56.39 -68.33
N LEU A 1149 -7.49 56.91 -68.98
CA LEU A 1149 -6.12 56.92 -68.45
C LEU A 1149 -5.61 58.35 -68.24
N SER A 1150 -5.28 58.70 -67.00
CA SER A 1150 -4.51 59.91 -66.68
C SER A 1150 -3.05 59.55 -66.45
N ASN A 1151 -2.18 59.85 -67.42
CA ASN A 1151 -0.79 59.40 -67.48
C ASN A 1151 0.18 60.54 -67.13
N SER A 1152 0.29 60.85 -65.84
CA SER A 1152 0.89 62.09 -65.34
C SER A 1152 2.33 61.96 -64.84
N GLY A 1153 3.03 63.08 -64.66
CA GLY A 1153 4.44 63.10 -64.24
C GLY A 1153 5.36 62.50 -65.30
N ASN A 1154 6.32 61.67 -64.89
CA ASN A 1154 7.23 60.96 -65.80
C ASN A 1154 6.68 59.59 -66.28
N SER A 1155 5.36 59.37 -66.22
CA SER A 1155 4.77 58.06 -66.56
C SER A 1155 4.90 57.73 -68.05
N THR A 1156 5.19 56.45 -68.34
CA THR A 1156 5.34 55.94 -69.70
C THR A 1156 4.59 54.63 -69.85
N VAL A 1157 3.92 54.44 -70.99
CA VAL A 1157 3.26 53.18 -71.34
C VAL A 1157 3.86 52.67 -72.64
N THR A 1158 4.51 51.51 -72.59
CA THR A 1158 5.16 50.86 -73.74
C THR A 1158 4.51 49.49 -73.97
N GLY A 1159 4.07 49.22 -75.19
CA GLY A 1159 3.47 47.94 -75.56
C GLY A 1159 4.11 47.31 -76.80
N ASN A 1160 4.51 46.05 -76.69
CA ASN A 1160 5.09 45.26 -77.78
C ASN A 1160 4.18 44.08 -78.10
N ALA A 1161 3.90 43.81 -79.38
CA ALA A 1161 3.20 42.62 -79.83
C ALA A 1161 4.01 41.85 -80.88
N SER A 1162 4.14 40.54 -80.72
CA SER A 1162 5.00 39.71 -81.60
C SER A 1162 4.24 38.96 -82.70
N GLY A 1163 2.96 38.64 -82.48
CA GLY A 1163 2.06 37.94 -83.40
C GLY A 1163 1.00 38.87 -84.00
N ASN A 1164 -0.28 38.55 -83.80
CA ASN A 1164 -1.39 39.24 -84.48
C ASN A 1164 -1.93 40.49 -83.74
N GLY A 1165 -1.59 40.68 -82.47
CA GLY A 1165 -2.07 41.80 -81.65
C GLY A 1165 -1.39 43.14 -81.95
N ASN A 1166 -2.02 44.24 -81.54
CA ASN A 1166 -1.42 45.58 -81.63
C ASN A 1166 -0.39 45.81 -80.52
N GLY A 1167 0.66 46.59 -80.77
CA GLY A 1167 1.63 46.98 -79.75
C GLY A 1167 0.95 47.68 -78.57
N VAL A 1168 0.15 48.72 -78.84
CA VAL A 1168 -0.86 49.25 -77.91
C VAL A 1168 -2.23 49.30 -78.60
N ASN A 1169 -3.31 48.97 -77.91
CA ASN A 1169 -4.69 49.21 -78.35
C ASN A 1169 -5.38 50.24 -77.44
N ILE A 1170 -5.99 51.27 -78.02
CA ILE A 1170 -6.65 52.38 -77.34
C ILE A 1170 -8.12 52.42 -77.73
N SER A 1171 -9.00 52.45 -76.73
CA SER A 1171 -10.45 52.62 -76.89
C SER A 1171 -11.09 53.52 -75.83
N GLY A 1172 -10.40 53.80 -74.71
CA GLY A 1172 -10.75 54.86 -73.75
C GLY A 1172 -10.13 56.22 -74.09
N ASN A 1173 -10.28 57.22 -73.20
CA ASN A 1173 -9.63 58.52 -73.32
C ASN A 1173 -8.26 58.52 -72.62
N ILE A 1174 -7.29 59.31 -73.12
CA ILE A 1174 -5.97 59.46 -72.49
C ILE A 1174 -5.67 60.95 -72.26
N THR A 1175 -5.14 61.26 -71.07
CA THR A 1175 -4.68 62.61 -70.69
C THR A 1175 -3.21 62.55 -70.26
N ASP A 1176 -2.41 63.45 -70.81
CA ASP A 1176 -0.96 63.61 -70.63
C ASP A 1176 -0.12 62.37 -71.01
N GLY A 1177 1.21 62.48 -70.83
CA GLY A 1177 2.17 61.38 -70.91
C GLY A 1177 2.51 60.83 -72.30
N VAL A 1178 3.27 59.74 -72.31
CA VAL A 1178 3.76 59.06 -73.53
C VAL A 1178 3.25 57.62 -73.61
N ILE A 1179 2.63 57.30 -74.74
CA ILE A 1179 2.21 55.96 -75.15
C ILE A 1179 3.08 55.54 -76.35
N SER A 1180 3.80 54.43 -76.23
CA SER A 1180 4.65 53.88 -77.29
C SER A 1180 4.25 52.45 -77.61
N GLY A 1181 4.00 52.14 -78.87
CA GLY A 1181 3.57 50.83 -79.32
C GLY A 1181 4.45 50.28 -80.43
N SER A 1182 4.77 48.99 -80.37
CA SER A 1182 5.58 48.26 -81.35
C SER A 1182 4.92 46.95 -81.72
N ALA A 1183 4.78 46.65 -83.01
CA ALA A 1183 4.27 45.37 -83.49
C ALA A 1183 5.23 44.76 -84.52
N THR A 1184 5.73 43.56 -84.24
CA THR A 1184 6.65 42.83 -85.14
C THR A 1184 5.96 41.83 -86.06
N GLY A 1185 4.67 41.52 -85.79
CA GLY A 1185 3.82 40.71 -86.66
C GLY A 1185 2.79 41.54 -87.42
N ASN A 1186 1.59 40.99 -87.58
CA ASN A 1186 0.52 41.56 -88.43
C ASN A 1186 -0.25 42.73 -87.80
N GLY A 1187 -0.18 42.90 -86.48
CA GLY A 1187 -0.88 43.98 -85.78
C GLY A 1187 -0.24 45.36 -85.97
N SER A 1188 -0.96 46.41 -85.58
CA SER A 1188 -0.46 47.79 -85.67
C SER A 1188 0.40 48.15 -84.45
N GLY A 1189 1.39 49.03 -84.61
CA GLY A 1189 2.19 49.56 -83.50
C GLY A 1189 1.29 50.18 -82.43
N VAL A 1190 0.39 51.09 -82.80
CA VAL A 1190 -0.75 51.52 -81.96
C VAL A 1190 -2.06 51.45 -82.75
N GLY A 1191 -3.07 50.76 -82.24
CA GLY A 1191 -4.44 50.81 -82.76
C GLY A 1191 -5.34 51.71 -81.91
N ILE A 1192 -6.16 52.56 -82.53
CA ILE A 1192 -7.17 53.41 -81.89
C ILE A 1192 -8.54 53.04 -82.46
N SER A 1193 -9.32 52.27 -81.69
CA SER A 1193 -10.55 51.62 -82.14
C SER A 1193 -11.84 52.17 -81.50
N GLY A 1194 -11.73 52.95 -80.42
CA GLY A 1194 -12.86 53.59 -79.75
C GLY A 1194 -13.11 55.04 -80.18
N ASN A 1195 -14.15 55.66 -79.60
CA ASN A 1195 -14.35 57.11 -79.64
C ASN A 1195 -13.43 57.76 -78.59
N SER A 1196 -12.14 57.83 -78.88
CA SER A 1196 -11.09 58.24 -77.94
C SER A 1196 -10.76 59.72 -78.04
N THR A 1197 -10.59 60.37 -76.88
CA THR A 1197 -9.99 61.71 -76.77
C THR A 1197 -8.55 61.58 -76.28
N LEU A 1198 -7.62 62.25 -76.97
CA LEU A 1198 -6.24 62.44 -76.52
C LEU A 1198 -6.06 63.91 -76.09
N THR A 1199 -5.50 64.12 -74.90
CA THR A 1199 -5.28 65.45 -74.33
C THR A 1199 -3.84 65.58 -73.85
N ASN A 1200 -3.01 66.38 -74.52
CA ASN A 1200 -1.55 66.48 -74.31
C ASN A 1200 -0.76 65.16 -74.40
N THR A 1201 -1.32 64.10 -75.00
CA THR A 1201 -0.70 62.76 -75.04
C THR A 1201 0.21 62.61 -76.26
N THR A 1202 1.41 62.05 -76.08
CA THR A 1202 2.26 61.64 -77.21
C THR A 1202 2.06 60.17 -77.50
N VAL A 1203 1.61 59.83 -78.72
CA VAL A 1203 1.39 58.47 -79.20
C VAL A 1203 2.42 58.16 -80.30
N ASN A 1204 3.29 57.17 -80.06
CA ASN A 1204 4.32 56.73 -80.99
C ASN A 1204 4.10 55.26 -81.37
N GLY A 1205 3.81 54.97 -82.64
CA GLY A 1205 3.55 53.61 -83.12
C GLY A 1205 4.55 53.14 -84.16
N ASN A 1206 5.13 51.95 -83.95
CA ASN A 1206 6.05 51.29 -84.88
C ASN A 1206 5.44 49.95 -85.33
N GLY A 1207 5.12 49.82 -86.61
CA GLY A 1207 4.64 48.58 -87.23
C GLY A 1207 5.73 47.96 -88.10
N THR A 1208 5.80 46.63 -88.12
CA THR A 1208 6.63 45.92 -89.11
C THR A 1208 5.77 45.60 -90.33
N ASP A 1209 4.89 44.60 -90.24
CA ASP A 1209 3.97 44.28 -91.35
C ASP A 1209 2.59 44.95 -91.22
N GLY A 1210 2.13 45.24 -90.00
CA GLY A 1210 0.98 46.12 -89.74
C GLY A 1210 1.34 47.61 -89.73
N ALA A 1211 0.33 48.48 -89.56
CA ALA A 1211 0.53 49.93 -89.58
C ALA A 1211 1.29 50.46 -88.35
N GLY A 1212 1.99 51.59 -88.48
CA GLY A 1212 2.63 52.26 -87.35
C GLY A 1212 1.61 52.69 -86.30
N VAL A 1213 0.66 53.52 -86.72
CA VAL A 1213 -0.62 53.76 -86.01
C VAL A 1213 -1.76 53.34 -86.94
N SER A 1214 -2.90 52.91 -86.38
CA SER A 1214 -4.14 52.67 -87.13
C SER A 1214 -5.32 53.25 -86.37
N ILE A 1215 -6.12 54.09 -87.03
CA ILE A 1215 -7.29 54.75 -86.43
C ILE A 1215 -8.56 54.25 -87.15
N SER A 1216 -9.43 53.56 -86.41
CA SER A 1216 -10.70 53.02 -86.93
C SER A 1216 -11.95 53.55 -86.20
N GLY A 1217 -11.78 54.21 -85.05
CA GLY A 1217 -12.83 54.97 -84.35
C GLY A 1217 -12.72 56.49 -84.54
N ASN A 1218 -13.60 57.27 -83.88
CA ASN A 1218 -13.49 58.74 -83.90
C ASN A 1218 -12.41 59.21 -82.92
N LEU A 1219 -11.32 59.77 -83.44
CA LEU A 1219 -10.25 60.36 -82.62
C LEU A 1219 -10.46 61.87 -82.44
N SER A 1220 -10.63 62.31 -81.19
CA SER A 1220 -10.59 63.73 -80.82
C SER A 1220 -9.23 64.10 -80.24
N ASN A 1221 -8.46 64.93 -80.93
CA ASN A 1221 -7.19 65.45 -80.42
C ASN A 1221 -7.40 66.85 -79.80
N SER A 1222 -6.96 67.04 -78.56
CA SER A 1222 -6.95 68.33 -77.87
C SER A 1222 -5.62 68.61 -77.18
N GLY A 1223 -5.33 69.89 -76.89
CA GLY A 1223 -4.07 70.32 -76.31
C GLY A 1223 -2.88 70.07 -77.24
N ASN A 1224 -1.74 69.66 -76.68
CA ASN A 1224 -0.50 69.40 -77.41
C ASN A 1224 -0.31 67.92 -77.82
N SER A 1225 -1.37 67.14 -78.03
CA SER A 1225 -1.22 65.71 -78.34
C SER A 1225 -0.63 65.48 -79.73
N THR A 1226 0.29 64.53 -79.83
CA THR A 1226 0.95 64.14 -81.09
C THR A 1226 0.72 62.67 -81.38
N VAL A 1227 0.57 62.33 -82.66
CA VAL A 1227 0.42 60.94 -83.13
C VAL A 1227 1.46 60.73 -84.23
N THR A 1228 2.45 59.90 -83.94
CA THR A 1228 3.58 59.59 -84.83
C THR A 1228 3.55 58.11 -85.14
N GLY A 1229 3.43 57.75 -86.41
CA GLY A 1229 3.39 56.36 -86.85
C GLY A 1229 4.43 56.07 -87.92
N ASN A 1230 5.15 54.96 -87.74
CA ASN A 1230 6.27 54.51 -88.57
C ASN A 1230 6.06 53.04 -88.93
N ALA A 1231 6.21 52.70 -90.21
CA ALA A 1231 6.10 51.32 -90.69
C ALA A 1231 7.36 50.94 -91.48
N SER A 1232 7.93 49.77 -91.18
CA SER A 1232 9.20 49.32 -91.76
C SER A 1232 9.06 48.22 -92.83
N GLY A 1233 7.93 47.53 -92.87
CA GLY A 1233 7.55 46.52 -93.86
C GLY A 1233 6.36 46.95 -94.71
N ASN A 1234 5.29 46.15 -94.74
CA ASN A 1234 4.14 46.34 -95.66
C ASN A 1234 3.05 47.31 -95.15
N GLY A 1235 3.16 47.84 -93.93
CA GLY A 1235 2.15 48.69 -93.31
C GLY A 1235 2.18 50.17 -93.69
N ASN A 1236 1.12 50.90 -93.33
CA ASN A 1236 1.05 52.37 -93.44
C ASN A 1236 1.66 53.05 -92.21
N GLY A 1237 2.11 54.31 -92.33
CA GLY A 1237 2.60 55.10 -91.19
C GLY A 1237 1.54 55.34 -90.12
N VAL A 1238 0.45 56.03 -90.48
CA VAL A 1238 -0.75 56.34 -89.66
C VAL A 1238 -2.00 56.05 -90.50
#